data_AF-A0AAN8H8F7-F1
#
_entry.id   AF-A0AAN8H8F7-F1
#
_cell.length_a   1.000
_cell.length_b   1.000
_cell.length_c   1.000
_cell.angle_alpha   90.00
_cell.angle_beta   90.00
_cell.angle_gamma   90.00
#
_symmetry.space_group_name_H-M   'P 1'
#
loop_
_entity.id
_entity.type
_entity.pdbx_description
1 polymer ?
#
loop_
_entity_poly.entity_id
_entity_poly.type
_entity_poly.pdbx_seq_one_letter_code
_entity_poly.pdbx_strand_id
1 'polypeptide(L)'
;MFPQLVLITVLELTWTKVTGLPCTQMFPSQSPPLTVNRVTPSDVAVLSSIGLHIHSTELSTVVSRLGELMTLFNPALIAPLSAETNLYAAQFVQHSTLVEQAKEVTLYLQNNQVVDVDRDWKLVLLLAQVDELCVCDQQQVSSVIAAVVEEVDEALQLLHSQLKRTIVSVALWDGESDGFHNKKCRCMESEGEARLQRVMLTHALQESLDELMVQKRWYSDRDDFTVIVQEAPFIADPSSVSSGKPRSVSQASKHTDNLMVQMWTHLLQPTSDQHSTEDKEKLIMLPCPTEDRPFLRTEGNSPSYHHSDASPRLHPFTGTEMPCEDFSASPSPPTSVHELRPGDIQVVAAVGDSLTAGNGIASSKNNVLDVLRQYRGLSWSIGGEENLTTVTTLPNILKYFNQNLTGFSVGNGKQESSESFLNQAIAGATSNDLLPQVRALVARMKNDSRIDFESDWKVITLFIGGNDVCDHCSNSLFYSEDNFLRHVRVSLDYLHKEVPRALVNLVETLHITPLREMHMDKSLKCPTWLVNILCPCVILPKQNSKALQMVDDINRGYQRSLEELVKSKRYDTRSDFTAVVQPFFRHLIFPRLPDGRADRSFFSADCFHLSQKAQTQMARSLWNNMLEPLGNKTTIQDFTADVDLKCPTKTSPFIRTYKNSNYSYAGPSPTPGPIPNWGSNFSCVDLAPSDSVPTSVHKLRPADIKVVAALGDSLTAGSGAKAKNLLELNKEYKGVSWSIGGDASLQTVTTLPNILKMFNPTLKGFSKGQGSRQKAFNMAVAGAKTSEIPMQVQALIKAIKENKEVNFEKDWKLATIFVGVKDLCNYCTDQNNLSPTNYSQHLMRGLDMFYKEVPRLLVNVVPILQIDTLKSVKRNTLGCSLLQRTSCHCVINPSENSPELEEMKLINLEYQAEMQHLISGDHFEGKEDFAVVLQPFLENFFIPYIGEGEVDSSFFSVDCFHMSERAHAEMAVALWNNMLEPVGRKQNYNNFTYDRSKINCPSEANPFIFTKINSLPSPAVTVPPPTTTTTTTSTTTTSTTSTAVPTLPVPTLPVPRCPPSLPVWVPVVVGVISLLAGVFVAWLIFSSCVRRKNKVEKAVELKGTVF
;
A
#
# COMPACT_ATOMS: atom_id res chain seq x y z
N MET A 1 -53.93 21.00 -0.37
CA MET A 1 -53.45 19.61 -0.57
C MET A 1 -53.02 19.38 -2.03
N PHE A 2 -52.11 20.20 -2.56
CA PHE A 2 -51.57 20.07 -3.92
C PHE A 2 -50.10 20.55 -4.13
N PRO A 3 -49.46 21.39 -3.28
CA PRO A 3 -48.06 21.77 -3.53
C PRO A 3 -47.04 20.70 -3.11
N GLN A 4 -47.39 19.78 -2.20
CA GLN A 4 -46.48 18.75 -1.68
C GLN A 4 -46.04 17.70 -2.72
N LEU A 5 -46.80 17.49 -3.80
CA LEU A 5 -46.42 16.51 -4.84
C LEU A 5 -45.33 17.00 -5.80
N VAL A 6 -45.09 18.31 -5.88
CA VAL A 6 -44.16 18.88 -6.87
C VAL A 6 -42.71 18.84 -6.38
N LEU A 7 -42.48 18.98 -5.07
CA LEU A 7 -41.14 18.99 -4.48
C LEU A 7 -40.45 17.62 -4.62
N ILE A 8 -41.21 16.53 -4.46
CA ILE A 8 -40.72 15.15 -4.58
C ILE A 8 -40.14 14.89 -5.98
N THR A 9 -40.83 15.35 -7.03
CA THR A 9 -40.40 15.15 -8.44
C THR A 9 -39.21 16.00 -8.90
N VAL A 10 -38.69 16.91 -8.06
CA VAL A 10 -37.47 17.69 -8.36
C VAL A 10 -36.23 17.09 -7.70
N LEU A 11 -36.39 16.42 -6.55
CA LEU A 11 -35.28 15.84 -5.78
C LEU A 11 -34.80 14.47 -6.29
N GLU A 12 -35.63 13.71 -7.02
CA GLU A 12 -35.23 12.41 -7.59
C GLU A 12 -34.19 12.50 -8.74
N LEU A 13 -33.84 13.71 -9.20
CA LEU A 13 -33.04 13.92 -10.43
C LEU A 13 -31.52 14.05 -10.23
N THR A 14 -31.01 14.01 -8.99
CA THR A 14 -29.57 14.13 -8.69
C THR A 14 -28.92 12.87 -8.08
N TRP A 15 -29.70 11.88 -7.62
CA TRP A 15 -29.17 10.68 -6.95
C TRP A 15 -29.21 9.44 -7.86
N THR A 16 -28.09 9.17 -8.56
CA THR A 16 -28.02 8.03 -9.49
C THR A 16 -27.66 6.70 -8.81
N LYS A 17 -28.69 5.87 -8.58
CA LYS A 17 -28.61 4.43 -8.25
C LYS A 17 -27.81 4.05 -6.98
N VAL A 18 -28.42 4.22 -5.81
CA VAL A 18 -28.09 3.40 -4.63
C VAL A 18 -28.99 2.17 -4.62
N THR A 19 -28.42 0.96 -4.75
CA THR A 19 -29.14 -0.31 -4.54
C THR A 19 -28.78 -0.91 -3.18
N GLY A 20 -29.32 -0.28 -2.14
CA GLY A 20 -29.40 -0.74 -0.76
C GLY A 20 -30.67 -0.12 -0.17
N LEU A 21 -31.39 -0.83 0.71
CA LEU A 21 -32.65 -0.29 1.23
C LEU A 21 -32.36 0.96 2.09
N PRO A 22 -33.17 2.03 1.98
CA PRO A 22 -33.25 2.99 3.08
C PRO A 22 -33.75 2.27 4.34
N CYS A 23 -33.35 2.76 5.52
CA CYS A 23 -33.82 2.22 6.79
C CYS A 23 -35.37 2.16 6.81
N THR A 24 -35.95 1.11 7.40
CA THR A 24 -37.40 1.03 7.60
C THR A 24 -37.88 2.26 8.34
N GLN A 25 -38.88 2.97 7.79
CA GLN A 25 -39.35 4.24 8.34
C GLN A 25 -39.78 4.07 9.81
N MET A 26 -38.98 4.65 10.70
CA MET A 26 -39.31 4.82 12.10
C MET A 26 -40.21 6.05 12.19
N PHE A 27 -41.44 5.88 12.66
CA PHE A 27 -42.31 7.01 12.96
C PHE A 27 -42.01 7.52 14.37
N PRO A 28 -42.00 8.84 14.60
CA PRO A 28 -41.86 9.41 15.94
C PRO A 28 -42.87 8.79 16.91
N SER A 29 -42.48 8.59 18.17
CA SER A 29 -43.36 7.95 19.15
C SER A 29 -44.64 8.76 19.39
N GLN A 30 -45.78 8.09 19.57
CA GLN A 30 -47.09 8.77 19.79
C GLN A 30 -47.11 9.68 21.03
N SER A 31 -46.15 9.48 21.94
CA SER A 31 -45.79 10.38 23.03
C SER A 31 -44.27 10.34 23.18
N PRO A 32 -43.55 11.48 23.17
CA PRO A 32 -42.08 11.50 23.28
C PRO A 32 -41.58 10.69 24.49
N PRO A 33 -40.48 9.91 24.37
CA PRO A 33 -40.02 9.05 25.44
C PRO A 33 -39.74 9.85 26.72
N LEU A 34 -40.08 9.27 27.87
CA LEU A 34 -39.89 9.90 29.18
C LEU A 34 -38.45 9.81 29.69
N THR A 35 -37.66 8.89 29.15
CA THR A 35 -36.27 8.63 29.58
C THR A 35 -35.32 8.62 28.39
N VAL A 36 -34.13 9.21 28.56
CA VAL A 36 -33.11 9.42 27.52
C VAL A 36 -32.63 8.10 26.90
N ASN A 37 -32.58 7.05 27.70
CA ASN A 37 -32.21 5.69 27.32
C ASN A 37 -33.16 5.02 26.29
N ARG A 38 -34.31 5.67 25.98
CA ARG A 38 -35.34 5.19 25.05
C ARG A 38 -35.58 6.14 23.85
N VAL A 39 -34.72 7.11 23.63
CA VAL A 39 -34.81 8.04 22.49
C VAL A 39 -34.41 7.30 21.21
N THR A 40 -35.31 7.25 20.23
CA THR A 40 -35.00 6.81 18.87
C THR A 40 -34.55 8.01 18.00
N PRO A 41 -33.87 7.80 16.86
CA PRO A 41 -33.53 8.91 15.96
C PRO A 41 -34.74 9.71 15.47
N SER A 42 -35.90 9.05 15.34
CA SER A 42 -37.18 9.68 14.97
C SER A 42 -37.80 10.55 16.08
N ASP A 43 -37.36 10.43 17.33
CA ASP A 43 -37.86 11.27 18.44
C ASP A 43 -37.09 12.60 18.58
N VAL A 44 -35.92 12.73 17.95
CA VAL A 44 -35.10 13.95 17.99
C VAL A 44 -35.73 15.03 17.10
N ALA A 45 -36.11 16.15 17.71
CA ALA A 45 -36.73 17.29 17.02
C ALA A 45 -35.73 18.40 16.68
N VAL A 46 -34.57 18.47 17.37
CA VAL A 46 -33.54 19.49 17.11
C VAL A 46 -32.14 18.87 17.10
N LEU A 47 -31.33 19.24 16.11
CA LEU A 47 -29.89 18.97 16.05
C LEU A 47 -29.13 20.30 16.14
N SER A 48 -28.25 20.44 17.13
CA SER A 48 -27.37 21.60 17.32
C SER A 48 -25.91 21.17 17.44
N SER A 49 -24.98 22.11 17.26
CA SER A 49 -23.54 21.86 17.38
C SER A 49 -22.81 23.01 18.09
N ILE A 50 -21.75 22.66 18.82
CA ILE A 50 -20.84 23.53 19.57
C ILE A 50 -19.42 23.12 19.15
N GLY A 51 -18.51 24.08 18.96
CA GLY A 51 -17.17 23.84 18.45
C GLY A 51 -17.04 23.98 16.92
N LEU A 52 -17.89 24.79 16.28
CA LEU A 52 -17.80 25.10 14.85
C LEU A 52 -17.17 26.49 14.61
N HIS A 53 -15.85 26.54 14.42
CA HIS A 53 -15.16 27.77 14.02
C HIS A 53 -15.27 28.03 12.50
N ILE A 54 -15.30 29.32 12.14
CA ILE A 54 -15.48 29.86 10.77
C ILE A 54 -14.53 29.25 9.72
N HIS A 55 -13.37 28.74 10.13
CA HIS A 55 -12.37 28.19 9.22
C HIS A 55 -12.61 26.70 8.87
N SER A 56 -13.30 25.92 9.71
CA SER A 56 -13.38 24.45 9.59
C SER A 56 -14.46 23.99 8.58
N THR A 57 -14.12 24.11 7.29
CA THR A 57 -15.06 23.87 6.17
C THR A 57 -15.49 22.40 6.03
N GLU A 58 -14.58 21.45 6.23
CA GLU A 58 -14.89 20.01 6.15
C GLU A 58 -15.81 19.60 7.32
N LEU A 59 -15.55 20.06 8.54
CA LEU A 59 -16.38 19.78 9.74
C LEU A 59 -17.82 20.30 9.60
N SER A 60 -17.99 21.55 9.17
CA SER A 60 -19.32 22.13 8.92
C SER A 60 -20.10 21.30 7.89
N THR A 61 -19.41 20.80 6.86
CA THR A 61 -20.03 19.93 5.84
C THR A 61 -20.42 18.55 6.40
N VAL A 62 -19.59 17.93 7.24
CA VAL A 62 -19.91 16.66 7.93
C VAL A 62 -21.14 16.80 8.83
N VAL A 63 -21.22 17.87 9.62
CA VAL A 63 -22.39 18.15 10.49
C VAL A 63 -23.65 18.43 9.66
N SER A 64 -23.54 19.19 8.56
CA SER A 64 -24.66 19.45 7.65
C SER A 64 -25.23 18.16 7.06
N ARG A 65 -24.36 17.25 6.58
CA ARG A 65 -24.79 15.96 6.02
C ARG A 65 -25.38 15.02 7.07
N LEU A 66 -24.95 15.08 8.33
CA LEU A 66 -25.63 14.36 9.42
C LEU A 66 -27.04 14.93 9.65
N GLY A 67 -27.19 16.25 9.60
CA GLY A 67 -28.50 16.91 9.69
C GLY A 67 -29.45 16.43 8.58
N GLU A 68 -28.99 16.46 7.32
CA GLU A 68 -29.74 15.91 6.17
C GLU A 68 -30.13 14.44 6.40
N LEU A 69 -29.19 13.59 6.84
CA LEU A 69 -29.44 12.19 7.14
C LEU A 69 -30.54 12.01 8.21
N MET A 70 -30.48 12.78 9.29
CA MET A 70 -31.44 12.67 10.38
C MET A 70 -32.86 13.10 9.97
N THR A 71 -33.03 13.95 8.93
CA THR A 71 -34.36 14.26 8.38
C THR A 71 -35.08 13.05 7.78
N LEU A 72 -34.36 11.98 7.41
CA LEU A 72 -34.95 10.72 6.95
C LEU A 72 -35.70 9.97 8.07
N PHE A 73 -35.32 10.20 9.32
CA PHE A 73 -35.97 9.61 10.51
C PHE A 73 -36.99 10.57 11.13
N ASN A 74 -36.72 11.89 11.15
CA ASN A 74 -37.70 12.90 11.51
C ASN A 74 -37.75 14.02 10.46
N PRO A 75 -38.74 14.01 9.54
CA PRO A 75 -38.94 15.07 8.55
C PRO A 75 -39.31 16.45 9.12
N ALA A 76 -39.51 16.57 10.43
CA ALA A 76 -39.73 17.83 11.14
C ALA A 76 -38.49 18.28 11.96
N LEU A 77 -37.34 17.61 11.82
CA LEU A 77 -36.08 17.96 12.48
C LEU A 77 -35.66 19.40 12.13
N ILE A 78 -35.38 20.19 13.17
CA ILE A 78 -34.79 21.52 13.05
C ILE A 78 -33.27 21.40 13.22
N ALA A 79 -32.54 21.64 12.14
CA ALA A 79 -31.08 21.81 12.15
C ALA A 79 -30.74 23.21 11.62
N PRO A 80 -30.31 24.17 12.46
CA PRO A 80 -29.91 25.49 12.00
C PRO A 80 -28.59 25.41 11.24
N LEU A 81 -28.67 25.37 9.90
CA LEU A 81 -27.51 25.35 8.99
C LEU A 81 -26.56 26.52 9.29
N SER A 82 -25.34 26.21 9.73
CA SER A 82 -24.43 27.12 10.42
C SER A 82 -23.69 28.15 9.54
N ALA A 83 -24.20 28.44 8.33
CA ALA A 83 -23.47 29.23 7.32
C ALA A 83 -24.27 30.39 6.67
N GLU A 84 -25.53 30.17 6.25
CA GLU A 84 -26.16 31.09 5.27
C GLU A 84 -27.09 32.18 5.84
N THR A 85 -27.57 32.07 7.08
CA THR A 85 -28.63 32.96 7.61
C THR A 85 -28.20 34.03 8.61
N ASN A 86 -26.95 34.01 9.11
CA ASN A 86 -26.47 34.94 10.15
C ASN A 86 -25.32 35.85 9.68
N LEU A 87 -25.66 36.80 8.79
CA LEU A 87 -24.78 37.91 8.36
C LEU A 87 -24.25 38.82 9.49
N TYR A 88 -24.72 38.63 10.74
CA TYR A 88 -24.28 39.36 11.93
C TYR A 88 -23.41 38.54 12.90
N ALA A 89 -23.29 37.20 12.73
CA ALA A 89 -22.49 36.36 13.64
C ALA A 89 -20.99 36.33 13.30
N ALA A 90 -20.63 36.61 12.04
CA ALA A 90 -19.28 36.44 11.49
C ALA A 90 -18.17 37.30 12.15
N GLN A 91 -18.53 38.26 13.03
CA GLN A 91 -17.58 39.09 13.78
C GLN A 91 -17.35 38.63 15.23
N PHE A 92 -18.09 37.64 15.74
CA PHE A 92 -17.96 37.15 17.13
C PHE A 92 -17.44 35.71 17.22
N VAL A 93 -17.83 34.83 16.30
CA VAL A 93 -17.44 33.39 16.29
C VAL A 93 -15.92 33.16 16.04
N GLN A 94 -15.16 34.22 15.74
CA GLN A 94 -13.74 34.11 15.43
C GLN A 94 -12.86 33.82 16.65
N HIS A 95 -13.32 34.08 17.88
CA HIS A 95 -12.57 33.87 19.14
C HIS A 95 -13.44 33.30 20.30
N SER A 96 -14.67 32.80 20.04
CA SER A 96 -15.59 32.40 21.12
C SER A 96 -15.33 31.00 21.68
N THR A 97 -15.31 30.88 23.00
CA THR A 97 -15.11 29.61 23.74
C THR A 97 -16.26 28.62 23.55
N LEU A 98 -16.02 27.33 23.80
CA LEU A 98 -17.06 26.30 23.86
C LEU A 98 -18.17 26.66 24.86
N VAL A 99 -17.81 27.32 25.96
CA VAL A 99 -18.73 27.79 27.01
C VAL A 99 -19.60 28.96 26.52
N GLU A 100 -19.07 29.84 25.66
CA GLU A 100 -19.85 30.91 25.02
C GLU A 100 -20.77 30.36 23.92
N GLN A 101 -20.26 29.49 23.07
CA GLN A 101 -21.07 28.79 22.05
C GLN A 101 -22.20 27.96 22.71
N ALA A 102 -21.95 27.34 23.87
CA ALA A 102 -22.97 26.66 24.67
C ALA A 102 -24.05 27.61 25.23
N LYS A 103 -23.70 28.86 25.59
CA LYS A 103 -24.69 29.91 25.96
C LYS A 103 -25.55 30.30 24.77
N GLU A 104 -24.95 30.50 23.60
CA GLU A 104 -25.68 30.85 22.36
C GLU A 104 -26.63 29.74 21.92
N VAL A 105 -26.16 28.48 21.89
CA VAL A 105 -27.01 27.31 21.58
C VAL A 105 -28.14 27.17 22.60
N THR A 106 -27.87 27.38 23.89
CA THR A 106 -28.90 27.38 24.93
C THR A 106 -29.95 28.46 24.70
N LEU A 107 -29.54 29.71 24.47
CA LEU A 107 -30.44 30.83 24.23
C LEU A 107 -31.27 30.63 22.96
N TYR A 108 -30.68 30.07 21.89
CA TYR A 108 -31.41 29.71 20.68
C TYR A 108 -32.47 28.64 20.96
N LEU A 109 -32.10 27.54 21.64
CA LEU A 109 -32.99 26.43 21.96
C LEU A 109 -34.14 26.84 22.90
N GLN A 110 -33.90 27.78 23.83
CA GLN A 110 -34.92 28.27 24.78
C GLN A 110 -35.89 29.30 24.15
N ASN A 111 -35.47 30.06 23.13
CA ASN A 111 -36.29 31.12 22.50
C ASN A 111 -36.97 30.69 21.18
N ASN A 112 -36.71 29.50 20.66
CA ASN A 112 -37.26 29.04 19.39
C ASN A 112 -38.75 28.66 19.53
N GLN A 113 -39.65 29.52 19.01
CA GLN A 113 -41.11 29.35 19.06
C GLN A 113 -41.66 28.12 18.31
N VAL A 114 -40.82 27.38 17.58
CA VAL A 114 -41.20 26.14 16.86
C VAL A 114 -40.93 24.89 17.71
N VAL A 115 -40.11 24.99 18.77
CA VAL A 115 -39.69 23.88 19.63
C VAL A 115 -40.41 23.96 20.97
N ASP A 116 -41.06 22.88 21.39
CA ASP A 116 -41.55 22.75 22.76
C ASP A 116 -40.38 22.33 23.67
N VAL A 117 -39.74 23.34 24.28
CA VAL A 117 -38.50 23.20 25.08
C VAL A 117 -38.63 22.11 26.17
N ASP A 118 -39.83 21.90 26.73
CA ASP A 118 -40.13 20.94 27.79
C ASP A 118 -40.54 19.53 27.28
N ARG A 119 -40.86 19.37 25.98
CA ARG A 119 -41.38 18.12 25.41
C ARG A 119 -40.51 17.50 24.32
N ASP A 120 -39.77 18.31 23.58
CA ASP A 120 -38.99 17.91 22.41
C ASP A 120 -37.57 17.45 22.76
N TRP A 121 -37.11 16.36 22.13
CA TRP A 121 -35.76 15.85 22.31
C TRP A 121 -34.74 16.54 21.40
N LYS A 122 -33.54 16.78 21.95
CA LYS A 122 -32.49 17.61 21.36
C LYS A 122 -31.19 16.80 21.33
N LEU A 123 -30.50 16.77 20.19
CA LEU A 123 -29.15 16.24 20.06
C LEU A 123 -28.17 17.41 19.91
N VAL A 124 -27.18 17.49 20.79
CA VAL A 124 -26.12 18.51 20.75
C VAL A 124 -24.79 17.83 20.50
N LEU A 125 -24.14 18.15 19.38
CA LEU A 125 -22.75 17.74 19.12
C LEU A 125 -21.81 18.74 19.79
N LEU A 126 -20.84 18.27 20.58
CA LEU A 126 -19.81 19.10 21.20
C LEU A 126 -18.45 18.66 20.64
N LEU A 127 -17.87 19.52 19.80
CA LEU A 127 -16.71 19.22 18.97
C LEU A 127 -15.46 19.93 19.54
N ALA A 128 -14.60 19.18 20.22
CA ALA A 128 -13.31 19.71 20.68
C ALA A 128 -12.25 19.56 19.59
N GLN A 129 -11.70 20.68 19.13
CA GLN A 129 -10.75 20.73 18.01
C GLN A 129 -9.31 20.51 18.49
N VAL A 130 -8.62 19.55 17.88
CA VAL A 130 -7.22 19.19 18.18
C VAL A 130 -6.27 19.80 17.13
N ASP A 131 -6.77 20.09 15.94
CA ASP A 131 -6.04 20.70 14.81
C ASP A 131 -5.74 22.21 14.99
N GLU A 132 -6.21 22.79 16.09
CA GLU A 132 -5.83 24.13 16.58
C GLU A 132 -4.71 24.07 17.65
N LEU A 133 -4.46 22.90 18.27
CA LEU A 133 -3.55 22.75 19.39
C LEU A 133 -2.08 22.59 18.93
N CYS A 134 -1.22 23.53 19.32
CA CYS A 134 0.21 23.45 19.10
C CYS A 134 1.00 23.53 20.41
N VAL A 135 1.74 22.46 20.74
CA VAL A 135 2.52 22.36 21.98
C VAL A 135 3.98 22.03 21.64
N CYS A 136 4.93 22.77 22.20
CA CYS A 136 6.37 22.57 21.92
C CYS A 136 7.16 21.92 23.08
N ASP A 137 6.57 21.84 24.27
CA ASP A 137 7.20 21.28 25.47
C ASP A 137 6.28 20.20 26.08
N GLN A 138 6.84 19.02 26.37
CA GLN A 138 6.10 17.94 27.05
C GLN A 138 5.51 18.38 28.40
N GLN A 139 6.16 19.31 29.11
CA GLN A 139 5.64 19.82 30.39
C GLN A 139 4.34 20.61 30.21
N GLN A 140 4.12 21.20 29.03
CA GLN A 140 2.93 21.99 28.71
C GLN A 140 1.78 21.13 28.14
N VAL A 141 2.06 19.91 27.65
CA VAL A 141 1.03 19.01 27.08
C VAL A 141 -0.07 18.72 28.10
N SER A 142 0.31 18.40 29.35
CA SER A 142 -0.66 18.13 30.41
C SER A 142 -1.54 19.33 30.74
N SER A 143 -1.00 20.55 30.73
CA SER A 143 -1.79 21.77 30.99
C SER A 143 -2.70 22.15 29.83
N VAL A 144 -2.29 21.89 28.58
CA VAL A 144 -3.14 22.15 27.40
C VAL A 144 -4.30 21.16 27.34
N ILE A 145 -4.05 19.87 27.61
CA ILE A 145 -5.12 18.87 27.75
C ILE A 145 -6.07 19.25 28.89
N ALA A 146 -5.54 19.58 30.07
CA ALA A 146 -6.35 19.96 31.22
C ALA A 146 -7.25 21.17 30.93
N ALA A 147 -6.74 22.21 30.25
CA ALA A 147 -7.52 23.39 29.88
C ALA A 147 -8.69 23.06 28.91
N VAL A 148 -8.45 22.20 27.90
CA VAL A 148 -9.53 21.79 26.97
C VAL A 148 -10.55 20.89 27.68
N VAL A 149 -10.12 20.02 28.59
CA VAL A 149 -11.03 19.19 29.41
C VAL A 149 -11.86 20.05 30.37
N GLU A 150 -11.27 21.09 30.97
CA GLU A 150 -11.95 22.06 31.82
C GLU A 150 -12.97 22.90 31.03
N GLU A 151 -12.63 23.36 29.82
CA GLU A 151 -13.54 24.10 28.94
C GLU A 151 -14.73 23.24 28.47
N VAL A 152 -14.50 21.96 28.15
CA VAL A 152 -15.56 20.99 27.85
C VAL A 152 -16.43 20.73 29.08
N ASP A 153 -15.83 20.60 30.26
CA ASP A 153 -16.54 20.40 31.53
C ASP A 153 -17.48 21.59 31.83
N GLU A 154 -16.98 22.83 31.77
CA GLU A 154 -17.80 24.04 31.96
C GLU A 154 -18.96 24.12 30.95
N ALA A 155 -18.71 23.81 29.67
CA ALA A 155 -19.76 23.77 28.65
C ALA A 155 -20.82 22.70 28.95
N LEU A 156 -20.41 21.50 29.40
CA LEU A 156 -21.34 20.43 29.81
C LEU A 156 -22.12 20.77 31.09
N GLN A 157 -21.48 21.41 32.08
CA GLN A 157 -22.17 21.89 33.29
C GLN A 157 -23.27 22.90 32.92
N LEU A 158 -22.98 23.83 32.01
CA LEU A 158 -23.96 24.80 31.52
C LEU A 158 -25.14 24.10 30.82
N LEU A 159 -24.86 23.22 29.86
CA LEU A 159 -25.89 22.51 29.09
C LEU A 159 -26.79 21.67 29.99
N HIS A 160 -26.22 20.94 30.96
CA HIS A 160 -26.99 20.20 31.96
C HIS A 160 -27.89 21.14 32.78
N SER A 161 -27.34 22.26 33.28
CA SER A 161 -28.12 23.20 34.11
C SER A 161 -29.27 23.91 33.39
N GLN A 162 -29.19 24.08 32.05
CA GLN A 162 -30.12 24.91 31.28
C GLN A 162 -31.06 24.16 30.34
N LEU A 163 -30.70 22.93 29.93
CA LEU A 163 -31.47 22.17 28.94
C LEU A 163 -32.21 20.99 29.56
N LYS A 164 -33.31 20.63 28.90
CA LYS A 164 -34.12 19.43 29.19
C LYS A 164 -34.23 18.57 27.95
N ARG A 165 -34.47 17.27 28.12
CA ARG A 165 -34.63 16.29 27.03
C ARG A 165 -33.48 16.39 26.03
N THR A 166 -32.25 16.22 26.49
CA THR A 166 -31.05 16.47 25.68
C THR A 166 -30.06 15.31 25.77
N ILE A 167 -29.54 14.91 24.61
CA ILE A 167 -28.38 14.04 24.47
C ILE A 167 -27.22 14.93 24.01
N VAL A 168 -26.10 14.92 24.71
CA VAL A 168 -24.86 15.57 24.26
C VAL A 168 -23.87 14.52 23.78
N SER A 169 -23.38 14.67 22.55
CA SER A 169 -22.35 13.83 21.94
C SER A 169 -21.04 14.60 21.86
N VAL A 170 -20.14 14.34 22.81
CA VAL A 170 -18.78 14.90 22.84
C VAL A 170 -17.89 14.11 21.88
N ALA A 171 -17.18 14.83 21.02
CA ALA A 171 -16.37 14.26 19.95
C ALA A 171 -15.09 15.08 19.74
N LEU A 172 -13.98 14.39 19.46
CA LEU A 172 -12.74 15.04 19.04
C LEU A 172 -12.69 15.18 17.52
N TRP A 173 -12.23 16.35 17.07
CA TRP A 173 -11.96 16.63 15.67
C TRP A 173 -10.47 16.92 15.45
N ASP A 174 -9.86 16.27 14.47
CA ASP A 174 -8.47 16.45 14.06
C ASP A 174 -8.35 16.56 12.53
N GLY A 175 -9.37 17.17 11.90
CA GLY A 175 -9.77 16.82 10.53
C GLY A 175 -9.45 17.78 9.39
N GLU A 176 -8.77 18.91 9.58
CA GLU A 176 -8.48 19.83 8.46
C GLU A 176 -7.17 19.48 7.71
N SER A 177 -7.31 18.91 6.50
CA SER A 177 -6.18 18.38 5.70
C SER A 177 -5.29 19.47 5.07
N ASP A 178 -5.86 20.52 4.46
CA ASP A 178 -5.10 21.65 3.88
C ASP A 178 -4.36 22.48 4.95
N GLY A 179 -4.74 22.35 6.23
CA GLY A 179 -4.11 23.05 7.35
C GLY A 179 -2.68 22.58 7.67
N PHE A 180 -2.32 21.33 7.35
CA PHE A 180 -1.09 20.68 7.85
C PHE A 180 0.21 21.40 7.42
N HIS A 181 0.25 21.97 6.21
CA HIS A 181 1.41 22.73 5.74
C HIS A 181 1.44 24.18 6.23
N ASN A 182 0.29 24.78 6.58
CA ASN A 182 0.18 26.19 7.00
C ASN A 182 0.22 26.40 8.52
N LYS A 183 -0.21 25.41 9.33
CA LYS A 183 -0.20 25.44 10.80
C LYS A 183 0.97 24.66 11.44
N LYS A 184 2.07 24.36 10.74
CA LYS A 184 3.18 23.55 11.31
C LYS A 184 3.77 24.18 12.58
N CYS A 185 3.74 23.44 13.69
CA CYS A 185 4.41 23.82 14.93
C CYS A 185 5.91 24.11 14.70
N ARG A 186 6.34 25.33 15.05
CA ARG A 186 7.64 25.92 14.68
C ARG A 186 8.87 25.25 15.34
N CYS A 187 8.64 24.22 16.15
CA CYS A 187 9.60 23.57 17.03
C CYS A 187 9.88 22.09 16.66
N MET A 188 9.38 21.61 15.51
CA MET A 188 9.42 20.19 15.14
C MET A 188 10.31 19.92 13.93
N GLU A 189 11.32 19.07 14.12
CA GLU A 189 12.43 18.86 13.17
C GLU A 189 12.06 17.91 12.02
N SER A 190 11.35 16.81 12.29
CA SER A 190 10.89 15.87 11.26
C SER A 190 9.37 15.89 11.09
N GLU A 191 8.89 15.41 9.94
CA GLU A 191 7.46 15.22 9.66
C GLU A 191 6.87 14.05 10.46
N GLY A 192 7.65 12.97 10.61
CA GLY A 192 7.30 11.82 11.47
C GLY A 192 7.14 12.19 12.95
N GLU A 193 7.98 13.09 13.49
CA GLU A 193 7.84 13.55 14.89
C GLU A 193 6.56 14.39 15.07
N ALA A 194 6.22 15.23 14.09
CA ALA A 194 4.99 16.03 14.12
C ALA A 194 3.71 15.17 14.01
N ARG A 195 3.72 14.18 13.10
CA ARG A 195 2.68 13.15 12.97
C ARG A 195 2.53 12.36 14.27
N LEU A 196 3.63 11.91 14.86
CA LEU A 196 3.61 11.22 16.15
C LEU A 196 3.00 12.09 17.27
N GLN A 197 3.45 13.34 17.42
CA GLN A 197 2.96 14.20 18.50
C GLN A 197 1.47 14.55 18.38
N ARG A 198 0.98 14.88 17.18
CA ARG A 198 -0.42 15.25 16.96
C ARG A 198 -1.40 14.12 17.31
N VAL A 199 -1.10 12.90 16.85
CA VAL A 199 -1.97 11.74 17.08
C VAL A 199 -1.91 11.27 18.55
N MET A 200 -0.75 11.38 19.19
CA MET A 200 -0.60 11.12 20.64
C MET A 200 -1.35 12.16 21.50
N LEU A 201 -1.35 13.44 21.12
CA LEU A 201 -2.13 14.50 21.77
C LEU A 201 -3.64 14.22 21.64
N THR A 202 -4.09 13.86 20.43
CA THR A 202 -5.49 13.48 20.15
C THR A 202 -5.94 12.33 21.04
N HIS A 203 -5.12 11.27 21.17
CA HIS A 203 -5.47 10.13 22.02
C HIS A 203 -5.46 10.48 23.52
N ALA A 204 -4.54 11.33 23.97
CA ALA A 204 -4.48 11.71 25.37
C ALA A 204 -5.66 12.59 25.80
N LEU A 205 -6.14 13.46 24.91
CA LEU A 205 -7.35 14.23 25.13
C LEU A 205 -8.60 13.32 25.15
N GLN A 206 -8.64 12.28 24.30
CA GLN A 206 -9.70 11.27 24.28
C GLN A 206 -9.81 10.57 25.65
N GLU A 207 -8.74 9.93 26.12
CA GLU A 207 -8.71 9.24 27.42
C GLU A 207 -9.04 10.21 28.59
N SER A 208 -8.63 11.48 28.49
CA SER A 208 -8.94 12.49 29.53
C SER A 208 -10.41 12.92 29.56
N LEU A 209 -11.09 12.96 28.40
CA LEU A 209 -12.54 13.18 28.32
C LEU A 209 -13.33 11.94 28.76
N ASP A 210 -12.83 10.74 28.46
CA ASP A 210 -13.40 9.49 28.97
C ASP A 210 -13.23 9.39 30.51
N GLU A 211 -12.09 9.79 31.08
CA GLU A 211 -11.92 9.96 32.52
C GLU A 211 -12.86 11.03 33.12
N LEU A 212 -13.10 12.14 32.40
CA LEU A 212 -14.05 13.16 32.85
C LEU A 212 -15.45 12.57 33.04
N MET A 213 -15.93 11.71 32.13
CA MET A 213 -17.22 11.03 32.27
C MET A 213 -17.24 10.09 33.49
N VAL A 214 -16.13 9.39 33.77
CA VAL A 214 -15.98 8.52 34.96
C VAL A 214 -16.07 9.31 36.26
N GLN A 215 -15.50 10.52 36.29
CA GLN A 215 -15.51 11.41 37.46
C GLN A 215 -16.84 12.15 37.61
N LYS A 216 -17.45 12.59 36.50
CA LYS A 216 -18.65 13.43 36.45
C LYS A 216 -19.91 12.65 36.06
N ARG A 217 -20.08 11.43 36.57
CA ARG A 217 -21.25 10.55 36.28
C ARG A 217 -22.62 11.19 36.51
N TRP A 218 -22.68 12.26 37.31
CA TRP A 218 -23.90 13.05 37.50
C TRP A 218 -24.38 13.75 36.22
N TYR A 219 -23.58 13.82 35.15
CA TYR A 219 -24.08 14.20 33.82
C TYR A 219 -25.17 13.27 33.25
N SER A 220 -25.42 12.11 33.87
CA SER A 220 -26.61 11.27 33.62
C SER A 220 -27.39 10.97 34.91
N ASP A 221 -27.46 11.92 35.84
CA ASP A 221 -28.29 11.84 37.06
C ASP A 221 -29.80 12.00 36.81
N ARG A 222 -30.16 12.54 35.64
CA ARG A 222 -31.52 12.85 35.21
C ARG A 222 -32.01 11.88 34.15
N ASP A 223 -33.27 11.47 34.28
CA ASP A 223 -33.98 10.72 33.24
C ASP A 223 -34.01 11.45 31.88
N ASP A 224 -33.92 12.78 31.85
CA ASP A 224 -34.07 13.61 30.66
C ASP A 224 -32.76 14.19 30.08
N PHE A 225 -31.59 13.82 30.60
CA PHE A 225 -30.29 14.33 30.14
C PHE A 225 -29.20 13.24 30.15
N THR A 226 -28.33 13.22 29.14
CA THR A 226 -27.13 12.36 29.14
C THR A 226 -26.01 12.99 28.32
N VAL A 227 -24.77 12.59 28.61
CA VAL A 227 -23.57 12.91 27.83
C VAL A 227 -22.93 11.59 27.44
N ILE A 228 -22.53 11.47 26.17
CA ILE A 228 -21.67 10.40 25.66
C ILE A 228 -20.39 11.01 25.08
N VAL A 229 -19.26 10.36 25.28
CA VAL A 229 -18.03 10.61 24.50
C VAL A 229 -17.96 9.57 23.38
N GLN A 230 -17.56 9.97 22.17
CA GLN A 230 -17.43 9.05 21.03
C GLN A 230 -16.15 8.21 21.14
N GLU A 231 -16.23 6.91 20.86
CA GLU A 231 -15.17 5.91 21.11
C GLU A 231 -13.87 6.11 20.29
N ALA A 232 -13.92 6.95 19.25
CA ALA A 232 -12.76 7.31 18.45
C ALA A 232 -12.88 8.74 17.89
N PRO A 233 -11.75 9.47 17.77
CA PRO A 233 -11.70 10.79 17.16
C PRO A 233 -12.03 10.76 15.66
N PHE A 234 -12.52 11.91 15.16
CA PHE A 234 -12.76 12.13 13.74
C PHE A 234 -11.54 12.80 13.11
N ILE A 235 -10.81 12.03 12.30
CA ILE A 235 -9.51 12.40 11.74
C ILE A 235 -9.61 12.37 10.21
N ALA A 236 -8.96 13.33 9.53
CA ALA A 236 -8.83 13.31 8.08
C ALA A 236 -8.16 12.01 7.61
N ASP A 237 -8.76 11.33 6.63
CA ASP A 237 -8.35 9.97 6.25
C ASP A 237 -6.86 9.92 5.83
N PRO A 238 -6.02 9.09 6.49
CA PRO A 238 -4.61 8.96 6.16
C PRO A 238 -4.37 8.43 4.75
N SER A 239 -5.38 7.92 4.03
CA SER A 239 -5.30 7.66 2.59
C SER A 239 -4.99 8.92 1.75
N SER A 240 -5.38 10.11 2.22
CA SER A 240 -4.95 11.36 1.58
C SER A 240 -3.47 11.67 1.81
N VAL A 241 -2.93 11.41 3.01
CA VAL A 241 -1.48 11.44 3.27
C VAL A 241 -0.76 10.40 2.39
N SER A 242 -1.37 9.23 2.21
CA SER A 242 -0.93 8.16 1.31
C SER A 242 -1.00 8.47 -0.20
N SER A 243 -1.34 9.71 -0.59
CA SER A 243 -1.49 10.13 -2.00
C SER A 243 -0.62 11.30 -2.43
N GLY A 244 -0.15 12.15 -1.50
CA GLY A 244 0.67 13.33 -1.80
C GLY A 244 0.05 14.35 -2.76
N LYS A 245 -1.27 14.31 -2.97
CA LYS A 245 -2.00 15.14 -3.94
C LYS A 245 -3.19 15.84 -3.27
N PRO A 246 -3.54 17.09 -3.69
CA PRO A 246 -4.84 17.66 -3.40
C PRO A 246 -5.95 16.70 -3.87
N ARG A 247 -6.94 16.43 -3.02
CA ARG A 247 -8.04 15.51 -3.32
C ARG A 247 -8.79 16.00 -4.57
N SER A 248 -9.19 15.09 -5.47
CA SER A 248 -10.19 15.46 -6.47
C SER A 248 -11.52 15.79 -5.77
N VAL A 249 -12.36 16.64 -6.36
CA VAL A 249 -13.65 17.05 -5.76
C VAL A 249 -14.53 15.84 -5.41
N SER A 250 -14.48 14.76 -6.21
CA SER A 250 -15.20 13.51 -5.93
C SER A 250 -14.60 12.69 -4.77
N GLN A 251 -13.28 12.71 -4.59
CA GLN A 251 -12.61 12.05 -3.47
C GLN A 251 -12.80 12.81 -2.15
N ALA A 252 -12.76 14.15 -2.20
CA ALA A 252 -13.09 15.00 -1.05
C ALA A 252 -14.51 14.69 -0.55
N SER A 253 -15.52 14.80 -1.41
CA SER A 253 -16.91 14.49 -1.02
C SER A 253 -17.06 13.10 -0.43
N LYS A 254 -16.43 12.06 -1.03
CA LYS A 254 -16.50 10.68 -0.53
C LYS A 254 -15.88 10.52 0.87
N HIS A 255 -14.83 11.28 1.19
CA HIS A 255 -14.26 11.27 2.53
C HIS A 255 -15.19 11.95 3.54
N THR A 256 -15.77 13.10 3.18
CA THR A 256 -16.79 13.78 4.00
C THR A 256 -18.00 12.88 4.26
N ASP A 257 -18.41 12.06 3.28
CA ASP A 257 -19.45 11.03 3.44
C ASP A 257 -19.04 9.92 4.43
N ASN A 258 -17.78 9.44 4.35
CA ASN A 258 -17.26 8.44 5.30
C ASN A 258 -17.25 8.98 6.75
N LEU A 259 -16.81 10.22 6.97
CA LEU A 259 -16.81 10.85 8.31
C LEU A 259 -18.23 11.04 8.85
N MET A 260 -19.19 11.44 8.00
CA MET A 260 -20.60 11.53 8.39
C MET A 260 -21.16 10.16 8.78
N VAL A 261 -20.87 9.11 8.02
CA VAL A 261 -21.30 7.74 8.35
C VAL A 261 -20.62 7.22 9.62
N GLN A 262 -19.35 7.56 9.87
CA GLN A 262 -18.68 7.25 11.14
C GLN A 262 -19.38 7.95 12.32
N MET A 263 -19.68 9.25 12.19
CA MET A 263 -20.35 10.04 13.24
C MET A 263 -21.76 9.51 13.53
N TRP A 264 -22.51 9.15 12.48
CA TRP A 264 -23.78 8.45 12.62
C TRP A 264 -23.64 7.07 13.29
N THR A 265 -22.62 6.29 12.92
CA THR A 265 -22.38 4.95 13.49
C THR A 265 -22.16 5.01 15.00
N HIS A 266 -21.36 5.97 15.49
CA HIS A 266 -21.06 6.10 16.93
C HIS A 266 -22.25 6.66 17.75
N LEU A 267 -23.26 7.27 17.11
CA LEU A 267 -24.52 7.70 17.73
C LEU A 267 -25.53 6.55 17.91
N LEU A 268 -25.34 5.41 17.25
CA LEU A 268 -26.19 4.22 17.39
C LEU A 268 -25.65 3.26 18.45
N GLN A 269 -26.52 2.41 19.00
CA GLN A 269 -26.08 1.31 19.86
C GLN A 269 -25.23 0.32 19.04
N PRO A 270 -24.09 -0.16 19.57
CA PRO A 270 -23.24 -1.13 18.86
C PRO A 270 -23.97 -2.47 18.66
N THR A 271 -23.50 -3.30 17.73
CA THR A 271 -24.05 -4.64 17.46
C THR A 271 -22.97 -5.73 17.54
N SER A 272 -23.36 -6.94 17.98
CA SER A 272 -22.43 -8.04 18.24
C SER A 272 -21.64 -8.49 17.01
N ASP A 273 -22.18 -8.29 15.81
CA ASP A 273 -21.57 -8.64 14.52
C ASP A 273 -20.90 -7.44 13.81
N GLN A 274 -20.46 -6.40 14.55
CA GLN A 274 -19.57 -5.34 14.03
C GLN A 274 -18.14 -5.84 13.76
N HIS A 275 -18.05 -6.76 12.79
CA HIS A 275 -17.01 -6.74 11.77
C HIS A 275 -16.97 -5.35 11.11
N SER A 276 -15.78 -4.90 10.71
CA SER A 276 -15.60 -3.55 10.16
C SER A 276 -16.42 -3.33 8.89
N THR A 277 -17.25 -2.28 8.90
CA THR A 277 -18.08 -1.84 7.75
C THR A 277 -17.26 -1.17 6.63
N GLU A 278 -15.94 -1.22 6.72
CA GLU A 278 -14.96 -0.82 5.69
C GLU A 278 -15.00 -1.77 4.47
N ASP A 279 -15.52 -3.00 4.64
CA ASP A 279 -15.29 -4.11 3.70
C ASP A 279 -16.17 -4.13 2.43
N LYS A 280 -16.67 -2.98 1.97
CA LYS A 280 -17.47 -2.84 0.73
C LYS A 280 -17.05 -1.66 -0.14
N GLU A 281 -15.89 -1.77 -0.79
CA GLU A 281 -15.28 -0.78 -1.70
C GLU A 281 -16.11 -0.31 -2.93
N LYS A 282 -17.39 -0.69 -3.07
CA LYS A 282 -18.29 -0.20 -4.12
C LYS A 282 -19.64 0.37 -3.64
N LEU A 283 -19.97 0.31 -2.36
CA LEU A 283 -21.10 1.06 -1.76
C LEU A 283 -20.79 1.44 -0.31
N ILE A 284 -20.93 2.72 0.01
CA ILE A 284 -21.05 3.17 1.42
C ILE A 284 -22.36 2.57 1.95
N MET A 285 -22.28 1.73 2.97
CA MET A 285 -23.44 1.17 3.65
C MET A 285 -23.73 1.97 4.92
N LEU A 286 -24.85 2.68 4.92
CA LEU A 286 -25.38 3.33 6.12
C LEU A 286 -25.86 2.24 7.11
N PRO A 287 -25.44 2.25 8.38
CA PRO A 287 -26.06 1.44 9.42
C PRO A 287 -27.43 2.01 9.81
N CYS A 288 -28.39 1.12 10.06
CA CYS A 288 -29.72 1.46 10.53
C CYS A 288 -29.93 0.96 11.97
N PRO A 289 -30.73 1.64 12.80
CA PRO A 289 -31.24 1.06 14.04
C PRO A 289 -31.97 -0.26 13.75
N THR A 290 -31.79 -1.26 14.60
CA THR A 290 -32.41 -2.60 14.48
C THR A 290 -33.60 -2.73 15.42
N GLU A 291 -34.52 -3.67 15.16
CA GLU A 291 -35.68 -3.91 16.05
C GLU A 291 -35.26 -4.25 17.50
N ASP A 292 -34.15 -4.98 17.68
CA ASP A 292 -33.56 -5.30 18.99
C ASP A 292 -32.75 -4.14 19.62
N ARG A 293 -32.37 -3.12 18.84
CA ARG A 293 -31.57 -1.95 19.25
C ARG A 293 -32.00 -0.69 18.47
N PRO A 294 -33.18 -0.12 18.78
CA PRO A 294 -33.78 0.98 18.03
C PRO A 294 -33.38 2.38 18.54
N PHE A 295 -32.63 2.46 19.64
CA PHE A 295 -32.35 3.70 20.34
C PHE A 295 -31.02 4.34 19.91
N LEU A 296 -30.85 5.62 20.21
CA LEU A 296 -29.54 6.27 20.22
C LEU A 296 -28.69 5.74 21.39
N ARG A 297 -27.36 5.80 21.24
CA ARG A 297 -26.41 5.40 22.28
C ARG A 297 -26.50 6.35 23.48
N THR A 298 -26.60 5.80 24.69
CA THR A 298 -26.54 6.56 25.95
C THR A 298 -25.76 5.76 26.99
N GLU A 299 -25.19 6.41 28.01
CA GLU A 299 -24.53 5.70 29.11
C GLU A 299 -25.48 4.76 29.89
N GLY A 300 -26.79 5.05 29.88
CA GLY A 300 -27.79 4.20 30.54
C GLY A 300 -28.30 3.03 29.69
N ASN A 301 -28.07 2.98 28.37
CA ASN A 301 -28.46 1.85 27.50
C ASN A 301 -27.28 1.11 26.85
N SER A 302 -26.11 1.75 26.81
CA SER A 302 -24.88 1.28 26.18
C SER A 302 -23.66 1.82 26.96
N PRO A 303 -23.52 1.50 28.27
CA PRO A 303 -22.51 2.09 29.15
C PRO A 303 -21.08 1.87 28.66
N SER A 304 -20.29 2.92 28.69
CA SER A 304 -18.88 2.91 28.28
C SER A 304 -18.05 2.10 29.29
N TYR A 305 -17.15 1.23 28.77
CA TYR A 305 -16.50 0.16 29.55
C TYR A 305 -15.28 0.65 30.36
N HIS A 306 -15.50 1.66 31.19
CA HIS A 306 -14.50 2.34 32.00
C HIS A 306 -13.92 1.43 33.10
N HIS A 307 -12.65 1.06 32.95
CA HIS A 307 -11.88 0.32 33.95
C HIS A 307 -10.78 1.20 34.51
N SER A 308 -10.99 1.70 35.73
CA SER A 308 -9.94 2.35 36.54
C SER A 308 -9.01 1.29 37.15
N ASP A 309 -8.38 0.49 36.29
CA ASP A 309 -7.43 -0.54 36.71
C ASP A 309 -6.11 0.14 37.11
N ALA A 310 -5.82 0.13 38.42
CA ALA A 310 -4.59 0.69 38.94
C ALA A 310 -3.37 0.06 38.26
N SER A 311 -2.48 0.89 37.70
CA SER A 311 -1.33 0.46 36.90
C SER A 311 -0.55 -0.68 37.59
N PRO A 312 -0.42 -1.86 36.94
CA PRO A 312 0.55 -2.86 37.37
C PRO A 312 1.92 -2.18 37.43
N ARG A 313 2.57 -2.20 38.60
CA ARG A 313 3.92 -1.65 38.76
C ARG A 313 4.86 -2.27 37.73
N LEU A 314 5.84 -1.50 37.24
CA LEU A 314 6.90 -2.02 36.39
C LEU A 314 7.48 -3.29 37.02
N HIS A 315 7.75 -4.31 36.20
CA HIS A 315 8.50 -5.49 36.66
C HIS A 315 9.84 -5.00 37.21
N PRO A 316 10.15 -5.17 38.52
CA PRO A 316 11.14 -4.30 39.18
C PRO A 316 12.57 -4.39 38.67
N PHE A 317 12.92 -5.46 37.94
CA PHE A 317 14.24 -5.65 37.34
C PHE A 317 14.07 -6.30 35.95
N THR A 318 14.76 -5.74 34.95
CA THR A 318 14.93 -6.34 33.61
C THR A 318 16.42 -6.58 33.31
N GLY A 319 17.21 -6.71 34.38
CA GLY A 319 18.63 -6.95 34.32
C GLY A 319 18.98 -8.34 33.80
N THR A 320 20.27 -8.53 33.57
CA THR A 320 20.87 -9.80 33.18
C THR A 320 22.14 -10.00 34.01
N GLU A 321 22.45 -11.25 34.36
CA GLU A 321 23.74 -11.56 34.99
C GLU A 321 24.84 -11.68 33.92
N MET A 322 26.09 -11.43 34.30
CA MET A 322 27.24 -11.56 33.41
C MET A 322 27.97 -12.87 33.70
N PRO A 323 27.80 -13.94 32.89
CA PRO A 323 28.36 -15.26 33.18
C PRO A 323 29.85 -15.41 32.79
N CYS A 324 30.54 -14.30 32.48
CA CYS A 324 31.89 -14.31 31.94
C CYS A 324 32.96 -14.20 33.04
N GLU A 325 34.04 -14.97 32.92
CA GLU A 325 35.18 -14.91 33.85
C GLU A 325 36.32 -13.99 33.38
N ASP A 326 36.45 -13.77 32.07
CA ASP A 326 37.56 -13.02 31.47
C ASP A 326 37.07 -11.66 30.93
N PHE A 327 37.33 -10.61 31.71
CA PHE A 327 37.03 -9.22 31.37
C PHE A 327 38.23 -8.48 30.74
N SER A 328 39.33 -9.19 30.41
CA SER A 328 40.59 -8.52 30.05
C SER A 328 40.58 -7.87 28.66
N ALA A 329 40.84 -6.56 28.65
CA ALA A 329 41.32 -5.83 27.47
C ALA A 329 42.61 -6.44 26.91
N SER A 330 42.97 -6.10 25.68
CA SER A 330 44.20 -6.59 25.05
C SER A 330 45.44 -6.02 25.77
N PRO A 331 46.57 -6.77 25.84
CA PRO A 331 47.79 -6.32 26.52
C PRO A 331 48.40 -5.01 25.97
N SER A 332 48.00 -4.63 24.76
CA SER A 332 48.22 -3.33 24.11
C SER A 332 46.99 -3.03 23.25
N PRO A 333 46.59 -1.75 23.08
CA PRO A 333 45.45 -1.39 22.22
C PRO A 333 45.59 -2.00 20.82
N PRO A 334 44.59 -2.72 20.29
CA PRO A 334 44.72 -3.39 19.00
C PRO A 334 44.85 -2.35 17.87
N THR A 335 45.54 -2.75 16.79
CA THR A 335 45.71 -1.93 15.58
C THR A 335 44.76 -2.30 14.45
N SER A 336 44.00 -3.39 14.62
CA SER A 336 43.01 -3.85 13.68
C SER A 336 41.70 -4.22 14.36
N VAL A 337 40.58 -3.86 13.72
CA VAL A 337 39.22 -4.14 14.19
C VAL A 337 38.93 -5.65 14.30
N HIS A 338 39.72 -6.47 13.60
CA HIS A 338 39.65 -7.93 13.64
C HIS A 338 40.27 -8.54 14.91
N GLU A 339 41.00 -7.74 15.69
CA GLU A 339 41.66 -8.13 16.94
C GLU A 339 41.02 -7.41 18.16
N LEU A 340 39.88 -6.75 17.94
CA LEU A 340 39.15 -5.97 18.95
C LEU A 340 38.45 -6.89 19.96
N ARG A 341 38.83 -6.83 21.23
CA ARG A 341 38.08 -7.43 22.35
C ARG A 341 37.01 -6.47 22.88
N PRO A 342 36.00 -6.96 23.63
CA PRO A 342 35.05 -6.08 24.32
C PRO A 342 35.69 -5.01 25.21
N GLY A 343 36.76 -5.37 25.95
CA GLY A 343 37.47 -4.44 26.84
C GLY A 343 38.37 -3.42 26.11
N ASP A 344 38.57 -3.59 24.81
CA ASP A 344 39.35 -2.65 23.99
C ASP A 344 38.51 -1.47 23.47
N ILE A 345 37.18 -1.48 23.68
CA ILE A 345 36.25 -0.46 23.20
C ILE A 345 36.15 0.67 24.24
N GLN A 346 36.47 1.90 23.84
CA GLN A 346 36.29 3.09 24.68
C GLN A 346 34.96 3.80 24.41
N VAL A 347 34.47 3.80 23.17
CA VAL A 347 33.32 4.63 22.76
C VAL A 347 32.20 3.78 22.18
N VAL A 348 30.96 4.05 22.60
CA VAL A 348 29.72 3.58 21.96
C VAL A 348 28.92 4.76 21.41
N ALA A 349 28.27 4.57 20.26
CA ALA A 349 27.39 5.55 19.63
C ALA A 349 26.24 4.89 18.87
N ALA A 350 25.18 5.65 18.55
CA ALA A 350 24.11 5.14 17.69
C ALA A 350 23.38 6.21 16.86
N VAL A 351 22.83 5.77 15.73
CA VAL A 351 21.94 6.52 14.83
C VAL A 351 20.77 5.64 14.43
N GLY A 352 19.60 6.23 14.18
CA GLY A 352 18.38 5.49 13.85
C GLY A 352 17.08 6.22 14.10
N ASP A 353 16.03 5.42 14.32
CA ASP A 353 14.65 5.84 14.58
C ASP A 353 14.26 5.86 16.07
N SER A 354 12.95 5.92 16.35
CA SER A 354 12.34 5.95 17.68
C SER A 354 12.69 4.75 18.57
N LEU A 355 12.98 3.57 18.01
CA LEU A 355 13.42 2.41 18.81
C LEU A 355 14.88 2.56 19.29
N THR A 356 15.69 3.35 18.58
CA THR A 356 17.07 3.69 19.00
C THR A 356 17.08 4.93 19.90
N ALA A 357 16.17 5.88 19.70
CA ALA A 357 15.94 7.01 20.61
C ALA A 357 15.31 6.59 21.95
N GLY A 358 14.63 5.45 21.99
CA GLY A 358 14.02 4.88 23.19
C GLY A 358 12.63 5.42 23.52
N ASN A 359 11.82 5.74 22.51
CA ASN A 359 10.43 6.15 22.69
C ASN A 359 9.63 5.13 23.52
N GLY A 360 8.97 5.58 24.59
CA GLY A 360 7.97 4.81 25.32
C GLY A 360 8.45 3.61 26.14
N ILE A 361 9.76 3.35 26.25
CA ILE A 361 10.32 2.12 26.85
C ILE A 361 9.76 1.81 28.24
N ALA A 362 9.58 2.82 29.09
CA ALA A 362 9.05 2.69 30.46
C ALA A 362 7.61 3.22 30.62
N SER A 363 6.89 3.44 29.52
CA SER A 363 5.48 3.86 29.55
C SER A 363 4.60 2.84 30.29
N SER A 364 3.70 3.33 31.15
CA SER A 364 2.63 2.48 31.69
C SER A 364 1.60 2.20 30.59
N LYS A 365 0.91 1.05 30.65
CA LYS A 365 0.08 0.54 29.54
C LYS A 365 -0.96 1.52 28.98
N ASN A 366 -1.43 2.47 29.78
CA ASN A 366 -2.46 3.44 29.40
C ASN A 366 -1.88 4.85 29.19
N ASN A 367 -0.61 5.11 29.54
CA ASN A 367 0.01 6.43 29.38
C ASN A 367 0.66 6.56 27.99
N VAL A 368 -0.18 6.72 26.97
CA VAL A 368 0.22 6.82 25.56
C VAL A 368 1.02 8.10 25.26
N LEU A 369 0.82 9.20 26.00
CA LEU A 369 1.70 10.38 25.91
C LEU A 369 3.17 10.06 26.19
N ASP A 370 3.43 9.10 27.08
CA ASP A 370 4.79 8.73 27.48
C ASP A 370 5.56 8.01 26.37
N VAL A 371 4.88 7.61 25.28
CA VAL A 371 5.52 7.13 24.05
C VAL A 371 6.26 8.27 23.32
N LEU A 372 5.84 9.52 23.51
CA LEU A 372 6.61 10.69 23.04
C LEU A 372 7.91 10.89 23.84
N ARG A 373 7.99 10.38 25.08
CA ARG A 373 9.20 10.49 25.90
C ARG A 373 10.25 9.51 25.39
N GLN A 374 11.42 10.06 25.07
CA GLN A 374 12.59 9.34 24.57
C GLN A 374 13.47 8.96 25.76
N TYR A 375 13.33 7.71 26.24
CA TYR A 375 14.07 7.11 27.34
C TYR A 375 15.49 6.73 26.90
N ARG A 376 16.29 7.76 26.61
CA ARG A 376 17.66 7.65 26.08
C ARG A 376 18.55 6.73 26.94
N GLY A 377 18.39 6.73 28.25
CA GLY A 377 19.12 5.85 29.17
C GLY A 377 18.77 4.36 29.07
N LEU A 378 17.57 4.01 28.60
CA LEU A 378 17.06 2.63 28.57
C LEU A 378 17.14 1.97 27.17
N SER A 379 17.60 2.71 26.15
CA SER A 379 17.68 2.22 24.76
C SER A 379 18.63 1.02 24.63
N TRP A 380 18.11 -0.09 24.11
CA TRP A 380 18.80 -1.38 23.94
C TRP A 380 20.24 -1.29 23.41
N SER A 381 20.49 -0.41 22.43
CA SER A 381 21.74 -0.33 21.67
C SER A 381 22.76 0.69 22.19
N ILE A 382 22.33 1.66 23.02
CA ILE A 382 23.15 2.84 23.37
C ILE A 382 22.82 3.50 24.72
N GLY A 383 21.74 3.11 25.38
CA GLY A 383 21.44 3.51 26.75
C GLY A 383 22.44 2.91 27.74
N GLY A 384 22.80 3.66 28.77
CA GLY A 384 23.71 3.24 29.84
C GLY A 384 23.21 3.68 31.21
N GLU A 385 21.89 3.72 31.41
CA GLU A 385 21.27 3.95 32.72
C GLU A 385 21.63 2.83 33.71
N GLU A 386 21.85 3.18 34.97
CA GLU A 386 22.27 2.25 36.03
C GLU A 386 23.37 1.25 35.58
N ASN A 387 23.09 -0.06 35.64
CA ASN A 387 24.01 -1.15 35.33
C ASN A 387 23.29 -2.42 34.83
N LEU A 388 24.05 -3.41 34.37
CA LEU A 388 23.51 -4.62 33.72
C LEU A 388 22.54 -5.45 34.60
N THR A 389 22.73 -5.49 35.93
CA THR A 389 21.86 -6.30 36.81
C THR A 389 20.50 -5.65 37.06
N THR A 390 20.24 -4.47 36.50
CA THR A 390 18.95 -3.77 36.60
C THR A 390 18.37 -3.39 35.24
N VAL A 391 19.22 -2.91 34.33
CA VAL A 391 18.88 -2.42 32.99
C VAL A 391 19.80 -3.08 31.95
N THR A 392 19.24 -3.90 31.05
CA THR A 392 20.02 -4.62 30.03
C THR A 392 20.13 -3.84 28.72
N THR A 393 21.33 -3.33 28.42
CA THR A 393 21.67 -2.62 27.17
C THR A 393 23.08 -2.98 26.72
N LEU A 394 23.42 -2.78 25.44
CA LEU A 394 24.77 -3.02 24.92
C LEU A 394 25.87 -2.27 25.70
N PRO A 395 25.73 -0.98 26.05
CA PRO A 395 26.72 -0.30 26.90
C PRO A 395 26.81 -0.89 28.32
N ASN A 396 25.70 -1.30 28.95
CA ASN A 396 25.75 -1.92 30.26
C ASN A 396 26.43 -3.30 30.25
N ILE A 397 26.34 -4.03 29.13
CA ILE A 397 27.13 -5.25 28.89
C ILE A 397 28.62 -4.89 28.73
N LEU A 398 28.95 -3.87 27.94
CA LEU A 398 30.35 -3.45 27.70
C LEU A 398 31.04 -2.85 28.93
N LYS A 399 30.32 -2.17 29.83
CA LYS A 399 30.84 -1.63 31.12
C LYS A 399 31.55 -2.69 31.98
N TYR A 400 31.19 -3.97 31.87
CA TYR A 400 31.86 -5.07 32.58
C TYR A 400 33.28 -5.33 32.07
N PHE A 401 33.52 -5.11 30.77
CA PHE A 401 34.83 -5.30 30.13
C PHE A 401 35.67 -4.01 30.13
N ASN A 402 35.04 -2.84 30.10
CA ASN A 402 35.70 -1.55 30.27
C ASN A 402 34.84 -0.58 31.09
N GLN A 403 35.22 -0.32 32.34
CA GLN A 403 34.51 0.63 33.20
C GLN A 403 34.71 2.11 32.79
N ASN A 404 35.70 2.40 31.92
CA ASN A 404 35.93 3.73 31.35
C ASN A 404 35.19 3.93 30.00
N LEU A 405 34.22 3.08 29.67
CA LEU A 405 33.39 3.23 28.47
C LEU A 405 32.66 4.59 28.48
N THR A 406 32.62 5.27 27.34
CA THR A 406 31.97 6.57 27.14
C THR A 406 31.07 6.56 25.90
N GLY A 407 30.32 7.64 25.69
CA GLY A 407 29.42 7.84 24.54
C GLY A 407 27.97 7.38 24.74
N PHE A 408 27.71 6.50 25.70
CA PHE A 408 26.36 6.04 26.02
C PHE A 408 25.45 7.17 26.53
N SER A 409 24.14 7.00 26.31
CA SER A 409 23.12 7.94 26.76
C SER A 409 22.52 7.56 28.11
N VAL A 410 22.02 8.54 28.85
CA VAL A 410 21.38 8.40 30.19
C VAL A 410 20.08 9.18 30.23
N GLY A 411 19.21 8.93 31.22
CA GLY A 411 17.99 9.70 31.43
C GLY A 411 17.06 9.79 30.22
N ASN A 412 16.50 10.98 29.99
CA ASN A 412 15.50 11.26 28.95
C ASN A 412 15.90 12.50 28.16
N GLY A 413 15.62 12.55 26.85
CA GLY A 413 15.87 13.74 26.03
C GLY A 413 15.83 13.54 24.53
N LYS A 414 15.92 14.62 23.75
CA LYS A 414 16.09 14.61 22.29
C LYS A 414 17.58 14.46 21.92
N GLN A 415 17.88 14.31 20.63
CA GLN A 415 19.24 14.19 20.06
C GLN A 415 20.18 15.38 20.38
N GLU A 416 19.61 16.53 20.77
CA GLU A 416 20.38 17.71 21.23
C GLU A 416 20.53 17.80 22.75
N SER A 417 19.79 17.01 23.53
CA SER A 417 19.89 16.97 24.99
C SER A 417 21.23 16.36 25.43
N SER A 418 21.83 16.88 26.51
CA SER A 418 23.13 16.40 27.03
C SER A 418 23.10 14.91 27.41
N GLU A 419 21.94 14.47 27.87
CA GLU A 419 21.48 13.14 28.22
C GLU A 419 21.60 12.14 27.06
N SER A 420 21.44 12.61 25.81
CA SER A 420 21.55 11.77 24.61
C SER A 420 23.00 11.48 24.20
N PHE A 421 23.95 12.33 24.58
CA PHE A 421 25.38 12.24 24.23
C PHE A 421 25.68 11.82 22.76
N LEU A 422 25.98 10.53 22.48
CA LEU A 422 26.23 10.01 21.12
C LEU A 422 25.09 9.14 20.56
N ASN A 423 23.93 9.10 21.22
CA ASN A 423 22.68 8.62 20.66
C ASN A 423 22.05 9.75 19.83
N GLN A 424 22.26 9.72 18.52
CA GLN A 424 21.77 10.72 17.57
C GLN A 424 20.53 10.26 16.79
N ALA A 425 19.87 9.18 17.24
CA ALA A 425 18.60 8.72 16.68
C ALA A 425 17.47 9.73 16.92
N ILE A 426 16.53 9.81 15.97
CA ILE A 426 15.43 10.79 15.95
C ILE A 426 14.09 10.05 15.78
N ALA A 427 13.07 10.43 16.55
CA ALA A 427 11.75 9.83 16.44
C ALA A 427 11.12 10.09 15.05
N GLY A 428 10.52 9.05 14.46
CA GLY A 428 9.93 9.13 13.13
C GLY A 428 10.93 9.29 11.97
N ALA A 429 12.24 9.09 12.20
CA ALA A 429 13.26 9.18 11.16
C ALA A 429 13.17 8.03 10.13
N THR A 430 13.46 8.37 8.88
CA THR A 430 13.56 7.46 7.73
C THR A 430 15.01 7.24 7.34
N SER A 431 15.27 6.35 6.36
CA SER A 431 16.61 6.14 5.81
C SER A 431 17.27 7.43 5.32
N ASN A 432 16.49 8.35 4.72
CA ASN A 432 16.94 9.66 4.24
C ASN A 432 17.63 10.50 5.33
N ASP A 433 17.18 10.36 6.58
CA ASP A 433 17.56 11.23 7.69
C ASP A 433 18.85 10.75 8.39
N LEU A 434 19.39 9.58 8.02
CA LEU A 434 20.63 9.04 8.57
C LEU A 434 21.85 9.92 8.33
N LEU A 435 22.00 10.52 7.14
CA LEU A 435 23.20 11.29 6.81
C LEU A 435 23.35 12.56 7.69
N PRO A 436 22.28 13.34 7.96
CA PRO A 436 22.28 14.33 9.04
C PRO A 436 22.71 13.78 10.41
N GLN A 437 22.09 12.69 10.89
CA GLN A 437 22.42 12.11 12.20
C GLN A 437 23.90 11.66 12.30
N VAL A 438 24.41 11.00 11.25
CA VAL A 438 25.81 10.56 11.14
C VAL A 438 26.78 11.74 11.14
N ARG A 439 26.43 12.85 10.47
CA ARG A 439 27.26 14.07 10.49
C ARG A 439 27.29 14.72 11.87
N ALA A 440 26.14 14.81 12.54
CA ALA A 440 26.05 15.31 13.91
C ALA A 440 26.86 14.44 14.89
N LEU A 441 26.72 13.11 14.80
CA LEU A 441 27.49 12.15 15.59
C LEU A 441 29.01 12.34 15.41
N VAL A 442 29.49 12.40 14.17
CA VAL A 442 30.93 12.59 13.91
C VAL A 442 31.42 13.95 14.40
N ALA A 443 30.60 15.01 14.29
CA ALA A 443 30.94 16.33 14.83
C ALA A 443 31.02 16.33 16.37
N ARG A 444 30.10 15.64 17.07
CA ARG A 444 30.16 15.46 18.54
C ARG A 444 31.43 14.70 18.95
N MET A 445 31.72 13.56 18.30
CA MET A 445 32.93 12.77 18.60
C MET A 445 34.24 13.51 18.34
N LYS A 446 34.29 14.42 17.35
CA LYS A 446 35.48 15.26 17.06
C LYS A 446 35.66 16.43 18.04
N ASN A 447 34.61 16.80 18.79
CA ASN A 447 34.62 17.99 19.66
C ASN A 447 34.60 17.68 21.16
N ASP A 448 34.34 16.43 21.58
CA ASP A 448 34.29 16.05 23.00
C ASP A 448 35.67 15.62 23.52
N SER A 449 36.17 16.33 24.54
CA SER A 449 37.51 16.09 25.11
C SER A 449 37.65 14.79 25.92
N ARG A 450 36.57 14.01 26.06
CA ARG A 450 36.59 12.66 26.66
C ARG A 450 36.87 11.55 25.64
N ILE A 451 37.02 11.89 24.35
CA ILE A 451 37.20 10.96 23.24
C ILE A 451 38.49 11.32 22.51
N ASP A 452 39.44 10.39 22.44
CA ASP A 452 40.49 10.47 21.41
C ASP A 452 39.86 10.05 20.08
N PHE A 453 39.52 11.03 19.25
CA PHE A 453 38.89 10.77 17.98
C PHE A 453 39.72 9.85 17.07
N GLU A 454 41.06 9.89 17.17
CA GLU A 454 41.97 9.09 16.33
C GLU A 454 42.37 7.74 16.97
N SER A 455 42.56 7.69 18.29
CA SER A 455 43.08 6.50 19.00
C SER A 455 42.02 5.57 19.58
N ASP A 456 40.84 6.07 19.97
CA ASP A 456 39.82 5.24 20.63
C ASP A 456 39.10 4.31 19.65
N TRP A 457 38.81 3.09 20.09
CA TRP A 457 37.93 2.16 19.40
C TRP A 457 36.46 2.48 19.65
N LYS A 458 35.72 2.61 18.54
CA LYS A 458 34.35 3.11 18.47
C LYS A 458 33.41 2.01 17.97
N VAL A 459 32.38 1.66 18.74
CA VAL A 459 31.26 0.80 18.27
C VAL A 459 30.05 1.69 17.96
N ILE A 460 29.63 1.69 16.70
CA ILE A 460 28.53 2.53 16.22
C ILE A 460 27.37 1.63 15.79
N THR A 461 26.19 1.77 16.40
CA THR A 461 25.00 1.01 16.00
C THR A 461 24.11 1.83 15.08
N LEU A 462 23.79 1.28 13.91
CA LEU A 462 22.90 1.87 12.90
C LEU A 462 21.70 0.93 12.74
N PHE A 463 20.50 1.42 13.06
CA PHE A 463 19.23 0.71 12.89
C PHE A 463 18.17 1.66 12.33
N ILE A 464 17.57 1.31 11.19
CA ILE A 464 16.60 2.16 10.48
C ILE A 464 15.64 1.30 9.63
N GLY A 465 14.62 1.94 9.06
CA GLY A 465 13.77 1.36 8.01
C GLY A 465 12.36 1.01 8.47
N GLY A 466 12.05 1.10 9.77
CA GLY A 466 10.69 0.89 10.27
C GLY A 466 9.71 1.88 9.63
N ASN A 467 10.02 3.17 9.69
CA ASN A 467 9.21 4.22 9.09
C ASN A 467 9.17 4.12 7.55
N ASP A 468 10.29 3.80 6.91
CA ASP A 468 10.37 3.58 5.45
C ASP A 468 9.46 2.42 4.95
N VAL A 469 9.19 1.40 5.78
CA VAL A 469 8.22 0.34 5.46
C VAL A 469 6.80 0.77 5.83
N CYS A 470 6.62 1.46 6.96
CA CYS A 470 5.35 2.00 7.42
C CYS A 470 4.70 3.00 6.45
N ASP A 471 5.50 3.71 5.65
CA ASP A 471 5.06 4.69 4.65
C ASP A 471 5.26 4.24 3.19
N HIS A 472 5.75 3.02 2.91
CA HIS A 472 6.03 2.56 1.54
C HIS A 472 4.83 2.68 0.58
N CYS A 473 3.62 2.42 1.08
CA CYS A 473 2.39 2.54 0.31
C CYS A 473 1.95 4.00 0.02
N SER A 474 2.53 5.01 0.69
CA SER A 474 2.33 6.42 0.36
C SER A 474 3.17 6.88 -0.84
N ASN A 475 4.40 6.38 -0.96
CA ASN A 475 5.34 6.77 -2.00
C ASN A 475 6.38 5.65 -2.24
N SER A 476 5.96 4.61 -2.96
CA SER A 476 6.78 3.42 -3.23
C SER A 476 8.03 3.69 -4.08
N LEU A 477 8.13 4.86 -4.71
CA LEU A 477 9.34 5.32 -5.40
C LEU A 477 10.34 5.95 -4.42
N PHE A 478 9.89 6.80 -3.51
CA PHE A 478 10.75 7.40 -2.48
C PHE A 478 11.25 6.34 -1.50
N TYR A 479 10.35 5.50 -1.01
CA TYR A 479 10.63 4.35 -0.15
C TYR A 479 10.90 3.07 -0.96
N SER A 480 11.71 3.16 -2.02
CA SER A 480 12.12 1.99 -2.82
C SER A 480 13.38 1.34 -2.26
N GLU A 481 13.62 0.05 -2.57
CA GLU A 481 14.83 -0.69 -2.15
C GLU A 481 16.11 0.05 -2.55
N ASP A 482 16.16 0.60 -3.77
CA ASP A 482 17.27 1.43 -4.28
C ASP A 482 17.49 2.71 -3.46
N ASN A 483 16.42 3.45 -3.11
CA ASN A 483 16.54 4.71 -2.37
C ASN A 483 16.93 4.47 -0.90
N PHE A 484 16.31 3.49 -0.25
CA PHE A 484 16.69 3.05 1.09
C PHE A 484 18.18 2.66 1.14
N LEU A 485 18.60 1.79 0.22
CA LEU A 485 19.99 1.34 0.09
C LEU A 485 20.95 2.50 -0.19
N ARG A 486 20.55 3.46 -1.05
CA ARG A 486 21.35 4.67 -1.35
C ARG A 486 21.56 5.53 -0.10
N HIS A 487 20.52 5.77 0.70
CA HIS A 487 20.65 6.59 1.91
C HIS A 487 21.56 5.93 2.96
N VAL A 488 21.39 4.63 3.22
CA VAL A 488 22.23 3.87 4.15
C VAL A 488 23.69 3.82 3.66
N ARG A 489 23.91 3.56 2.37
CA ARG A 489 25.24 3.53 1.75
C ARG A 489 25.99 4.86 1.90
N VAL A 490 25.36 5.99 1.56
CA VAL A 490 25.99 7.32 1.66
C VAL A 490 26.34 7.66 3.12
N SER A 491 25.54 7.17 4.08
CA SER A 491 25.78 7.34 5.51
C SER A 491 26.95 6.48 6.02
N LEU A 492 27.03 5.22 5.59
CA LEU A 492 28.15 4.31 5.88
C LEU A 492 29.46 4.73 5.19
N ASP A 493 29.39 5.25 3.97
CA ASP A 493 30.53 5.82 3.25
C ASP A 493 31.14 7.01 3.99
N TYR A 494 30.29 7.86 4.57
CA TYR A 494 30.73 8.97 5.41
C TYR A 494 31.43 8.46 6.68
N LEU A 495 30.89 7.46 7.38
CA LEU A 495 31.55 6.85 8.54
C LEU A 495 32.91 6.20 8.17
N HIS A 496 32.95 5.42 7.09
CA HIS A 496 34.17 4.76 6.61
C HIS A 496 35.25 5.75 6.15
N LYS A 497 34.85 6.94 5.67
CA LYS A 497 35.76 8.03 5.32
C LYS A 497 36.26 8.82 6.54
N GLU A 498 35.37 9.15 7.47
CA GLU A 498 35.61 10.18 8.50
C GLU A 498 35.99 9.64 9.88
N VAL A 499 35.74 8.35 10.17
CA VAL A 499 35.92 7.78 11.52
C VAL A 499 37.06 6.73 11.52
N PRO A 500 38.21 7.00 12.17
CA PRO A 500 39.25 6.01 12.44
C PRO A 500 38.77 5.01 13.51
N ARG A 501 39.35 3.80 13.50
CA ARG A 501 39.13 2.77 14.55
C ARG A 501 37.67 2.49 14.92
N ALA A 502 36.87 2.01 13.97
CA ALA A 502 35.43 1.78 14.19
C ALA A 502 34.92 0.41 13.73
N LEU A 503 34.02 -0.16 14.53
CA LEU A 503 33.16 -1.28 14.15
C LEU A 503 31.72 -0.76 14.07
N VAL A 504 31.11 -0.86 12.89
CA VAL A 504 29.70 -0.48 12.70
C VAL A 504 28.81 -1.72 12.82
N ASN A 505 27.93 -1.74 13.81
CA ASN A 505 26.81 -2.68 13.90
C ASN A 505 25.71 -2.19 12.94
N LEU A 506 25.65 -2.77 11.74
CA LEU A 506 24.56 -2.53 10.80
C LEU A 506 23.43 -3.51 11.11
N VAL A 507 22.42 -3.06 11.84
CA VAL A 507 21.32 -3.93 12.27
C VAL A 507 20.25 -3.95 11.18
N GLU A 508 19.76 -5.14 10.82
CA GLU A 508 18.75 -5.27 9.78
C GLU A 508 17.41 -4.68 10.21
N THR A 509 16.70 -4.08 9.25
CA THR A 509 15.34 -3.55 9.46
C THR A 509 14.42 -4.63 9.99
N LEU A 510 13.65 -4.29 11.03
CA LEU A 510 12.73 -5.20 11.71
C LEU A 510 11.76 -5.85 10.74
N HIS A 511 11.61 -7.18 10.78
CA HIS A 511 10.49 -7.85 10.10
C HIS A 511 9.18 -7.46 10.81
N ILE A 512 8.55 -6.40 10.31
CA ILE A 512 7.49 -5.66 11.02
C ILE A 512 6.09 -6.26 10.84
N THR A 513 5.86 -7.03 9.77
CA THR A 513 4.57 -7.63 9.41
C THR A 513 3.87 -8.36 10.56
N PRO A 514 4.55 -9.17 11.42
CA PRO A 514 3.89 -9.87 12.51
C PRO A 514 3.39 -8.97 13.64
N LEU A 515 3.92 -7.74 13.79
CA LEU A 515 3.48 -6.82 14.85
C LEU A 515 2.00 -6.44 14.72
N ARG A 516 1.44 -6.54 13.50
CA ARG A 516 0.00 -6.29 13.25
C ARG A 516 -0.93 -7.16 14.09
N GLU A 517 -0.47 -8.31 14.62
CA GLU A 517 -1.26 -9.16 15.51
C GLU A 517 -1.72 -8.44 16.78
N MET A 518 -0.94 -7.49 17.33
CA MET A 518 -1.35 -6.63 18.45
C MET A 518 -2.64 -5.84 18.18
N HIS A 519 -2.93 -5.59 16.90
CA HIS A 519 -4.04 -4.76 16.45
C HIS A 519 -5.23 -5.56 15.90
N MET A 520 -5.11 -6.89 15.82
CA MET A 520 -6.21 -7.78 15.40
C MET A 520 -7.10 -8.23 16.57
N ASP A 521 -6.57 -8.29 17.80
CA ASP A 521 -7.30 -8.69 19.00
C ASP A 521 -7.81 -7.46 19.79
N LYS A 522 -9.11 -7.15 19.62
CA LYS A 522 -9.78 -6.04 20.33
C LYS A 522 -9.71 -6.17 21.87
N SER A 523 -9.52 -7.37 22.43
CA SER A 523 -9.45 -7.58 23.89
C SER A 523 -8.19 -6.99 24.52
N LEU A 524 -7.15 -6.74 23.72
CA LEU A 524 -5.89 -6.14 24.18
C LEU A 524 -6.02 -4.63 24.50
N LYS A 525 -7.12 -3.97 24.08
CA LYS A 525 -7.33 -2.51 24.15
C LYS A 525 -6.14 -1.71 23.62
N CYS A 526 -5.66 -2.07 22.43
CA CYS A 526 -4.61 -1.34 21.73
C CYS A 526 -5.21 -0.19 20.91
N PRO A 527 -4.57 1.00 20.88
CA PRO A 527 -5.06 2.15 20.11
C PRO A 527 -4.77 1.96 18.61
N THR A 528 -5.50 1.04 17.97
CA THR A 528 -5.28 0.67 16.57
C THR A 528 -5.47 1.85 15.60
N TRP A 529 -6.32 2.83 15.92
CA TRP A 529 -6.47 4.03 15.10
C TRP A 529 -5.21 4.93 15.09
N LEU A 530 -4.47 5.00 16.21
CA LEU A 530 -3.18 5.69 16.30
C LEU A 530 -2.15 4.99 15.40
N VAL A 531 -2.07 3.67 15.47
CA VAL A 531 -1.09 2.89 14.68
C VAL A 531 -1.48 2.77 13.20
N ASN A 532 -2.77 2.87 12.85
CA ASN A 532 -3.23 3.09 11.47
C ASN A 532 -2.67 4.40 10.88
N ILE A 533 -2.46 5.44 11.69
CA ILE A 533 -1.88 6.70 11.22
C ILE A 533 -0.35 6.64 11.23
N LEU A 534 0.29 5.97 12.21
CA LEU A 534 1.76 5.84 12.27
C LEU A 534 2.33 4.84 11.25
N CYS A 535 1.64 3.72 11.00
CA CYS A 535 2.12 2.63 10.17
C CYS A 535 1.01 2.03 9.27
N PRO A 536 0.35 2.85 8.43
CA PRO A 536 -0.81 2.46 7.63
C PRO A 536 -0.56 1.20 6.79
N CYS A 537 0.63 1.09 6.19
CA CYS A 537 0.96 -0.01 5.29
C CYS A 537 1.08 -1.39 5.98
N VAL A 538 1.26 -1.45 7.30
CA VAL A 538 1.37 -2.74 8.03
C VAL A 538 0.03 -3.16 8.64
N ILE A 539 -0.76 -2.20 9.12
CA ILE A 539 -2.03 -2.50 9.80
C ILE A 539 -3.20 -2.63 8.82
N LEU A 540 -3.40 -1.64 7.93
CA LEU A 540 -4.59 -1.53 7.08
C LEU A 540 -4.74 -2.66 6.04
N PRO A 541 -3.67 -3.19 5.40
CA PRO A 541 -3.84 -4.25 4.40
C PRO A 541 -4.42 -5.53 4.99
N LYS A 542 -5.46 -6.05 4.33
CA LYS A 542 -6.14 -7.29 4.74
C LYS A 542 -5.18 -8.47 4.77
N GLN A 543 -5.45 -9.42 5.65
CA GLN A 543 -4.70 -10.67 5.73
C GLN A 543 -4.68 -11.36 4.35
N ASN A 544 -3.49 -11.84 3.93
CA ASN A 544 -3.24 -12.47 2.63
C ASN A 544 -3.54 -11.58 1.39
N SER A 545 -3.62 -10.25 1.55
CA SER A 545 -3.75 -9.32 0.42
C SER A 545 -2.43 -9.07 -0.31
N LYS A 546 -2.50 -8.70 -1.60
CA LYS A 546 -1.32 -8.29 -2.38
C LYS A 546 -0.61 -7.08 -1.75
N ALA A 547 -1.35 -6.15 -1.15
CA ALA A 547 -0.77 -5.00 -0.45
C ALA A 547 0.05 -5.42 0.78
N LEU A 548 -0.44 -6.37 1.58
CA LEU A 548 0.33 -6.94 2.70
C LEU A 548 1.56 -7.71 2.21
N GLN A 549 1.43 -8.43 1.09
CA GLN A 549 2.58 -9.11 0.47
C GLN A 549 3.65 -8.12 0.00
N MET A 550 3.28 -7.03 -0.67
CA MET A 550 4.22 -5.99 -1.12
C MET A 550 4.98 -5.35 0.04
N VAL A 551 4.36 -5.28 1.22
CA VAL A 551 4.99 -4.76 2.46
C VAL A 551 5.95 -5.78 3.10
N ASP A 552 5.72 -7.09 2.95
CA ASP A 552 6.77 -8.09 3.25
C ASP A 552 7.89 -8.01 2.21
N ASP A 553 7.56 -8.01 0.91
CA ASP A 553 8.52 -8.00 -0.20
C ASP A 553 9.53 -6.83 -0.11
N ILE A 554 9.07 -5.60 0.21
CA ILE A 554 9.97 -4.44 0.40
C ILE A 554 10.82 -4.56 1.67
N ASN A 555 10.25 -5.08 2.77
CA ASN A 555 10.98 -5.31 4.03
C ASN A 555 12.10 -6.36 3.83
N ARG A 556 11.80 -7.43 3.08
CA ARG A 556 12.77 -8.44 2.63
C ARG A 556 13.82 -7.85 1.68
N GLY A 557 13.40 -6.91 0.84
CA GLY A 557 14.29 -6.10 -0.01
C GLY A 557 15.33 -5.37 0.81
N TYR A 558 14.89 -4.52 1.74
CA TYR A 558 15.78 -3.77 2.63
C TYR A 558 16.78 -4.70 3.36
N GLN A 559 16.30 -5.79 3.98
CA GLN A 559 17.15 -6.78 4.66
C GLN A 559 18.24 -7.35 3.72
N ARG A 560 17.85 -7.81 2.51
CA ARG A 560 18.77 -8.36 1.50
C ARG A 560 19.79 -7.32 1.05
N SER A 561 19.34 -6.12 0.73
CA SER A 561 20.17 -5.03 0.25
C SER A 561 21.22 -4.58 1.26
N LEU A 562 20.93 -4.59 2.57
CA LEU A 562 21.93 -4.36 3.62
C LEU A 562 22.98 -5.49 3.67
N GLU A 563 22.56 -6.75 3.54
CA GLU A 563 23.47 -7.89 3.52
C GLU A 563 24.40 -7.87 2.30
N GLU A 564 23.87 -7.57 1.12
CA GLU A 564 24.63 -7.44 -0.14
C GLU A 564 25.60 -6.25 -0.11
N LEU A 565 25.18 -5.11 0.48
CA LEU A 565 26.03 -3.93 0.64
C LEU A 565 27.30 -4.24 1.44
N VAL A 566 27.19 -4.96 2.55
CA VAL A 566 28.36 -5.37 3.34
C VAL A 566 29.15 -6.48 2.65
N LYS A 567 28.48 -7.48 2.06
CA LYS A 567 29.12 -8.56 1.28
C LYS A 567 29.99 -8.06 0.11
N SER A 568 29.74 -6.85 -0.38
CA SER A 568 30.57 -6.19 -1.40
C SER A 568 32.02 -5.90 -0.98
N LYS A 569 32.35 -5.99 0.33
CA LYS A 569 33.64 -5.61 0.95
C LYS A 569 33.96 -4.11 0.90
N ARG A 570 33.00 -3.24 0.52
CA ARG A 570 33.16 -1.77 0.40
C ARG A 570 33.75 -1.12 1.66
N TYR A 571 33.46 -1.67 2.84
CA TYR A 571 33.88 -1.12 4.14
C TYR A 571 35.06 -1.87 4.78
N ASP A 572 35.61 -2.88 4.09
CA ASP A 572 36.70 -3.73 4.59
C ASP A 572 38.06 -3.38 3.94
N THR A 573 38.20 -2.13 3.45
CA THR A 573 39.37 -1.67 2.68
C THR A 573 40.55 -1.22 3.55
N ARG A 574 40.32 -1.05 4.86
CA ARG A 574 41.28 -0.59 5.87
C ARG A 574 41.18 -1.50 7.10
N SER A 575 42.31 -1.78 7.75
CA SER A 575 42.37 -2.78 8.83
C SER A 575 41.66 -2.35 10.13
N ASP A 576 41.31 -1.08 10.25
CA ASP A 576 40.73 -0.45 11.43
C ASP A 576 39.27 -0.01 11.24
N PHE A 577 38.62 -0.40 10.15
CA PHE A 577 37.17 -0.26 9.96
C PHE A 577 36.57 -1.57 9.48
N THR A 578 35.34 -1.85 9.90
CA THR A 578 34.45 -2.82 9.24
C THR A 578 33.00 -2.49 9.60
N ALA A 579 32.08 -2.80 8.69
CA ALA A 579 30.65 -2.80 8.97
C ALA A 579 30.17 -4.25 9.02
N VAL A 580 29.55 -4.65 10.13
CA VAL A 580 29.09 -6.02 10.37
C VAL A 580 27.57 -6.02 10.45
N VAL A 581 26.94 -6.83 9.60
CA VAL A 581 25.49 -7.04 9.64
C VAL A 581 25.11 -7.84 10.87
N GLN A 582 24.07 -7.38 11.58
CA GLN A 582 23.47 -8.05 12.74
C GLN A 582 22.03 -8.46 12.37
N PRO A 583 21.81 -9.66 11.80
CA PRO A 583 20.57 -10.04 11.12
C PRO A 583 19.51 -10.66 12.05
N PHE A 584 19.62 -10.54 13.37
CA PHE A 584 18.71 -11.22 14.30
C PHE A 584 17.24 -10.77 14.14
N PHE A 585 16.98 -9.55 13.66
CA PHE A 585 15.63 -9.08 13.32
C PHE A 585 15.03 -9.61 12.01
N ARG A 586 15.77 -10.41 11.23
CA ARG A 586 15.32 -10.92 9.93
C ARG A 586 14.05 -11.76 10.03
N HIS A 587 13.92 -12.58 11.07
CA HIS A 587 12.69 -13.31 11.37
C HIS A 587 12.26 -13.01 12.81
N LEU A 588 11.00 -12.63 13.00
CA LEU A 588 10.46 -12.25 14.30
C LEU A 588 9.47 -13.31 14.79
N ILE A 589 9.74 -13.88 15.97
CA ILE A 589 8.77 -14.72 16.69
C ILE A 589 7.94 -13.78 17.57
N PHE A 590 6.68 -13.63 17.19
CA PHE A 590 5.75 -12.71 17.85
C PHE A 590 5.38 -13.23 19.26
N PRO A 591 5.50 -12.41 20.32
CA PRO A 591 5.37 -12.88 21.70
C PRO A 591 3.92 -13.19 22.08
N ARG A 592 3.71 -14.38 22.63
CA ARG A 592 2.39 -14.86 23.09
C ARG A 592 2.40 -15.26 24.55
N LEU A 593 1.25 -15.11 25.19
CA LEU A 593 0.93 -15.70 26.48
C LEU A 593 0.71 -17.22 26.33
N PRO A 594 0.73 -18.00 27.44
CA PRO A 594 0.48 -19.44 27.41
C PRO A 594 -0.92 -19.86 26.89
N ASP A 595 -1.87 -18.92 26.77
CA ASP A 595 -3.20 -19.13 26.18
C ASP A 595 -3.25 -18.83 24.66
N GLY A 596 -2.12 -18.42 24.06
CA GLY A 596 -1.99 -18.12 22.63
C GLY A 596 -2.27 -16.66 22.23
N ARG A 597 -2.80 -15.82 23.14
CA ARG A 597 -3.01 -14.39 22.87
C ARG A 597 -1.70 -13.61 22.89
N ALA A 598 -1.68 -12.42 22.29
CA ALA A 598 -0.48 -11.57 22.25
C ALA A 598 -0.07 -11.09 23.65
N ASP A 599 1.22 -11.13 23.97
CA ASP A 599 1.73 -10.57 25.23
C ASP A 599 2.04 -9.06 25.09
N ARG A 600 1.03 -8.23 25.41
CA ARG A 600 1.16 -6.76 25.47
C ARG A 600 2.29 -6.28 26.39
N SER A 601 2.85 -7.10 27.29
CA SER A 601 3.94 -6.66 28.16
C SER A 601 5.29 -6.44 27.44
N PHE A 602 5.43 -6.86 26.18
CA PHE A 602 6.59 -6.54 25.32
C PHE A 602 6.47 -5.21 24.58
N PHE A 603 5.31 -4.56 24.63
CA PHE A 603 5.03 -3.31 23.93
C PHE A 603 4.77 -2.15 24.90
N SER A 604 5.00 -0.93 24.43
CA SER A 604 4.60 0.29 25.11
C SER A 604 3.08 0.51 25.07
N ALA A 605 2.62 1.61 25.65
CA ALA A 605 1.21 1.97 25.73
C ALA A 605 0.46 1.93 24.37
N ASP A 606 1.13 2.36 23.30
CA ASP A 606 0.62 2.38 21.91
C ASP A 606 0.46 0.99 21.25
N CYS A 607 0.96 -0.08 21.88
CA CYS A 607 1.10 -1.42 21.32
C CYS A 607 2.01 -1.56 20.08
N PHE A 608 2.84 -0.55 19.78
CA PHE A 608 3.69 -0.55 18.56
C PHE A 608 5.17 -0.37 18.87
N HIS A 609 5.56 0.62 19.69
CA HIS A 609 6.94 0.69 20.18
C HIS A 609 7.19 -0.41 21.25
N LEU A 610 8.47 -0.68 21.52
CA LEU A 610 8.91 -1.86 22.27
C LEU A 610 9.28 -1.49 23.73
N SER A 611 8.69 -2.19 24.68
CA SER A 611 8.88 -1.96 26.13
C SER A 611 10.26 -2.38 26.61
N GLN A 612 10.64 -1.99 27.83
CA GLN A 612 11.89 -2.40 28.48
C GLN A 612 12.13 -3.93 28.46
N LYS A 613 11.06 -4.74 28.48
CA LYS A 613 11.12 -6.21 28.38
C LYS A 613 11.62 -6.66 27.00
N ALA A 614 11.14 -6.03 25.93
CA ALA A 614 11.59 -6.30 24.57
C ALA A 614 12.99 -5.71 24.31
N GLN A 615 13.25 -4.49 24.77
CA GLN A 615 14.54 -3.80 24.66
C GLN A 615 15.69 -4.63 25.28
N THR A 616 15.44 -5.24 26.44
CA THR A 616 16.36 -6.20 27.09
C THR A 616 16.72 -7.38 26.19
N GLN A 617 15.73 -7.97 25.49
CA GLN A 617 15.97 -9.08 24.58
C GLN A 617 16.71 -8.63 23.30
N MET A 618 16.42 -7.43 22.80
CA MET A 618 17.14 -6.82 21.66
C MET A 618 18.63 -6.60 22.01
N ALA A 619 18.92 -6.12 23.22
CA ALA A 619 20.29 -5.93 23.72
C ALA A 619 21.05 -7.26 23.88
N ARG A 620 20.43 -8.28 24.49
CA ARG A 620 20.97 -9.65 24.58
C ARG A 620 21.25 -10.23 23.19
N SER A 621 20.32 -10.05 22.26
CA SER A 621 20.41 -10.57 20.89
C SER A 621 21.52 -9.88 20.09
N LEU A 622 21.65 -8.55 20.19
CA LEU A 622 22.74 -7.79 19.56
C LEU A 622 24.11 -8.23 20.06
N TRP A 623 24.30 -8.31 21.38
CA TRP A 623 25.56 -8.76 21.98
C TRP A 623 25.93 -10.18 21.54
N ASN A 624 24.97 -11.11 21.59
CA ASN A 624 25.20 -12.48 21.15
C ASN A 624 25.57 -12.54 19.67
N ASN A 625 24.93 -11.73 18.81
CA ASN A 625 25.26 -11.65 17.39
C ASN A 625 26.67 -11.07 17.16
N MET A 626 27.10 -10.07 17.95
CA MET A 626 28.46 -9.53 17.90
C MET A 626 29.55 -10.57 18.23
N LEU A 627 29.23 -11.65 18.95
CA LEU A 627 30.15 -12.76 19.26
C LEU A 627 29.98 -13.99 18.34
N GLU A 628 28.96 -13.99 17.47
CA GLU A 628 28.69 -15.07 16.51
C GLU A 628 29.49 -14.90 15.19
N PRO A 629 30.18 -15.95 14.72
CA PRO A 629 31.00 -15.87 13.51
C PRO A 629 30.13 -15.63 12.27
N LEU A 630 30.63 -14.80 11.35
CA LEU A 630 29.93 -14.50 10.10
C LEU A 630 29.69 -15.78 9.29
N GLY A 631 28.50 -15.88 8.70
CA GLY A 631 27.99 -17.12 8.09
C GLY A 631 27.22 -18.04 9.05
N ASN A 632 27.34 -17.86 10.36
CA ASN A 632 26.56 -18.57 11.38
C ASN A 632 26.07 -17.62 12.49
N LYS A 633 25.54 -16.47 12.07
CA LYS A 633 24.86 -15.48 12.91
C LYS A 633 23.38 -15.85 13.06
N THR A 634 22.83 -15.62 14.24
CA THR A 634 21.41 -15.80 14.54
C THR A 634 20.58 -14.83 13.71
N THR A 635 19.57 -15.33 13.01
CA THR A 635 18.65 -14.56 12.14
C THR A 635 17.23 -14.46 12.68
N ILE A 636 17.03 -14.81 13.96
CA ILE A 636 15.72 -14.90 14.60
C ILE A 636 15.73 -14.08 15.89
N GLN A 637 14.75 -13.20 16.05
CA GLN A 637 14.42 -12.55 17.31
C GLN A 637 13.23 -13.28 17.91
N ASP A 638 13.49 -14.04 18.98
CA ASP A 638 12.45 -14.49 19.90
C ASP A 638 12.45 -13.53 21.10
N PHE A 639 11.28 -13.06 21.49
CA PHE A 639 11.11 -12.20 22.67
C PHE A 639 10.79 -13.01 23.94
N THR A 640 10.22 -14.21 23.79
CA THR A 640 9.84 -15.11 24.89
C THR A 640 10.94 -16.10 25.29
N ALA A 641 11.92 -16.33 24.42
CA ALA A 641 13.09 -17.16 24.74
C ALA A 641 13.90 -16.62 25.92
N ASP A 642 14.42 -17.51 26.75
CA ASP A 642 15.39 -17.15 27.78
C ASP A 642 16.79 -17.10 27.15
N VAL A 643 17.26 -15.87 26.86
CA VAL A 643 18.50 -15.63 26.11
C VAL A 643 19.62 -15.25 27.07
N ASP A 644 20.51 -16.21 27.37
CA ASP A 644 21.76 -15.95 28.10
C ASP A 644 22.75 -15.08 27.30
N LEU A 645 23.59 -14.33 27.99
CA LEU A 645 24.71 -13.60 27.37
C LEU A 645 25.87 -14.56 27.06
N LYS A 646 26.29 -14.60 25.80
CA LYS A 646 27.48 -15.32 25.36
C LYS A 646 28.75 -14.63 25.85
N CYS A 647 29.78 -15.42 26.14
CA CYS A 647 31.08 -14.91 26.56
C CYS A 647 32.15 -15.08 25.49
N PRO A 648 33.09 -14.13 25.35
CA PRO A 648 34.33 -14.35 24.62
C PRO A 648 35.09 -15.55 25.20
N THR A 649 35.81 -16.28 24.36
CA THR A 649 36.59 -17.46 24.79
C THR A 649 38.09 -17.21 24.64
N LYS A 650 38.94 -17.91 25.40
CA LYS A 650 40.41 -17.75 25.31
C LYS A 650 40.97 -18.05 23.90
N THR A 651 40.25 -18.84 23.10
CA THR A 651 40.53 -19.15 21.69
C THR A 651 39.85 -18.22 20.69
N SER A 652 38.91 -17.38 21.12
CA SER A 652 38.21 -16.37 20.31
C SER A 652 37.73 -15.23 21.22
N PRO A 653 38.63 -14.34 21.68
CA PRO A 653 38.29 -13.24 22.60
C PRO A 653 37.74 -11.99 21.89
N PHE A 654 37.61 -12.03 20.56
CA PHE A 654 37.34 -10.88 19.72
C PHE A 654 35.86 -10.74 19.34
N ILE A 655 35.42 -9.50 19.13
CA ILE A 655 34.16 -9.19 18.41
C ILE A 655 34.27 -9.76 16.98
N ARG A 656 33.19 -10.36 16.47
CA ARG A 656 33.23 -11.10 15.21
C ARG A 656 33.16 -10.21 13.98
N THR A 657 34.14 -10.41 13.11
CA THR A 657 34.32 -9.75 11.82
C THR A 657 34.62 -10.81 10.76
N TYR A 658 34.56 -10.49 9.47
CA TYR A 658 34.77 -11.49 8.41
C TYR A 658 36.12 -12.23 8.57
N LYS A 659 37.19 -11.48 8.84
CA LYS A 659 38.57 -11.99 8.93
C LYS A 659 38.75 -12.96 10.12
N ASN A 660 38.28 -12.60 11.31
CA ASN A 660 38.40 -13.45 12.51
C ASN A 660 37.30 -14.53 12.62
N SER A 661 36.35 -14.55 11.68
CA SER A 661 35.41 -15.66 11.48
C SER A 661 35.93 -16.70 10.46
N ASN A 662 37.08 -16.45 9.82
CA ASN A 662 37.53 -17.13 8.60
C ASN A 662 36.46 -17.12 7.48
N TYR A 663 35.60 -16.10 7.48
CA TYR A 663 34.51 -15.96 6.52
C TYR A 663 35.02 -15.17 5.32
N SER A 664 35.36 -15.87 4.24
CA SER A 664 35.31 -15.21 2.95
C SER A 664 33.85 -14.94 2.64
N TYR A 665 33.47 -13.66 2.56
CA TYR A 665 32.33 -13.28 1.73
C TYR A 665 32.48 -14.01 0.39
N ALA A 666 31.40 -14.66 -0.06
CA ALA A 666 31.33 -15.11 -1.44
C ALA A 666 31.65 -13.89 -2.31
N GLY A 667 32.60 -14.02 -3.25
CA GLY A 667 32.95 -12.91 -4.12
C GLY A 667 31.68 -12.37 -4.80
N PRO A 668 31.55 -11.04 -5.00
CA PRO A 668 30.39 -10.49 -5.69
C PRO A 668 30.20 -11.27 -6.99
N SER A 669 28.97 -11.77 -7.23
CA SER A 669 28.64 -12.68 -8.33
C SER A 669 29.36 -12.23 -9.60
N PRO A 670 30.31 -13.04 -10.11
CA PRO A 670 31.44 -12.53 -10.87
C PRO A 670 30.94 -11.68 -12.03
N THR A 671 31.29 -10.39 -12.01
CA THR A 671 30.75 -9.36 -12.92
C THR A 671 30.72 -9.93 -14.34
N PRO A 672 29.52 -10.16 -14.92
CA PRO A 672 29.39 -11.09 -16.04
C PRO A 672 30.38 -10.77 -17.15
N GLY A 673 31.26 -11.74 -17.44
CA GLY A 673 32.25 -11.62 -18.51
C GLY A 673 31.56 -11.15 -19.80
N PRO A 674 32.14 -10.17 -20.51
CA PRO A 674 31.42 -9.26 -21.40
C PRO A 674 30.44 -10.01 -22.31
N ILE A 675 29.15 -9.79 -22.06
CA ILE A 675 28.06 -10.66 -22.51
C ILE A 675 28.16 -10.85 -24.03
N PRO A 676 28.52 -12.06 -24.51
CA PRO A 676 28.95 -12.24 -25.90
C PRO A 676 27.78 -12.24 -26.88
N ASN A 677 26.55 -12.44 -26.39
CA ASN A 677 25.32 -12.50 -27.17
C ASN A 677 24.10 -12.39 -26.26
N TRP A 678 22.95 -11.97 -26.80
CA TRP A 678 21.68 -11.83 -26.10
C TRP A 678 20.78 -13.06 -26.31
N GLY A 679 21.38 -14.24 -26.20
CA GLY A 679 20.68 -15.52 -26.23
C GLY A 679 20.30 -16.02 -24.84
N SER A 680 19.41 -17.02 -24.81
CA SER A 680 18.91 -17.69 -23.61
C SER A 680 19.24 -19.18 -23.62
N ASN A 681 19.13 -19.80 -22.45
CA ASN A 681 19.18 -21.24 -22.27
C ASN A 681 17.74 -21.79 -22.37
N PHE A 682 17.59 -23.09 -22.61
CA PHE A 682 16.28 -23.72 -22.81
C PHE A 682 16.25 -25.09 -22.14
N SER A 683 15.27 -25.29 -21.26
CA SER A 683 15.18 -26.41 -20.32
C SER A 683 13.90 -27.25 -20.45
N CYS A 684 13.01 -26.91 -21.39
CA CYS A 684 11.70 -27.53 -21.50
C CYS A 684 11.78 -28.97 -22.05
N VAL A 685 10.98 -29.86 -21.47
CA VAL A 685 11.02 -31.32 -21.76
C VAL A 685 9.86 -31.81 -22.62
N ASP A 686 8.61 -31.36 -22.40
CA ASP A 686 7.52 -31.61 -23.35
C ASP A 686 7.61 -30.59 -24.49
N LEU A 687 8.09 -31.08 -25.64
CA LEU A 687 8.19 -30.33 -26.89
C LEU A 687 7.24 -30.88 -27.96
N ALA A 688 6.32 -31.79 -27.60
CA ALA A 688 5.51 -32.52 -28.56
C ALA A 688 4.38 -31.65 -29.17
N PRO A 689 4.10 -31.78 -30.48
CA PRO A 689 2.86 -31.28 -31.07
C PRO A 689 1.66 -32.04 -30.48
N SER A 690 0.46 -31.48 -30.68
CA SER A 690 -0.77 -32.19 -30.34
C SER A 690 -0.93 -33.44 -31.21
N ASP A 691 -1.48 -34.53 -30.65
CA ASP A 691 -1.66 -35.83 -31.33
C ASP A 691 -2.41 -35.73 -32.67
N SER A 692 -3.25 -34.69 -32.79
CA SER A 692 -3.81 -34.24 -34.05
C SER A 692 -3.78 -32.71 -34.10
N VAL A 693 -3.69 -32.13 -35.31
CA VAL A 693 -3.65 -30.67 -35.48
C VAL A 693 -4.94 -30.06 -34.90
N PRO A 694 -4.88 -29.21 -33.86
CA PRO A 694 -6.07 -28.78 -33.15
C PRO A 694 -7.01 -28.00 -34.05
N THR A 695 -8.31 -28.15 -33.81
CA THR A 695 -9.38 -27.36 -34.45
C THR A 695 -9.75 -26.11 -33.64
N SER A 696 -9.26 -26.02 -32.40
CA SER A 696 -9.59 -24.99 -31.42
C SER A 696 -8.32 -24.28 -30.95
N VAL A 697 -8.32 -22.94 -30.95
CA VAL A 697 -7.20 -22.11 -30.49
C VAL A 697 -6.95 -22.28 -28.99
N HIS A 698 -8.00 -22.62 -28.24
CA HIS A 698 -7.97 -22.90 -26.81
C HIS A 698 -7.26 -24.23 -26.47
N LYS A 699 -6.85 -25.01 -27.49
CA LYS A 699 -6.08 -26.26 -27.37
C LYS A 699 -4.75 -26.22 -28.14
N LEU A 700 -4.25 -25.02 -28.44
CA LEU A 700 -3.03 -24.82 -29.22
C LEU A 700 -1.77 -25.04 -28.36
N ARG A 701 -1.00 -26.09 -28.63
CA ARG A 701 0.36 -26.26 -28.07
C ARG A 701 1.37 -25.40 -28.86
N PRO A 702 2.50 -24.96 -28.28
CA PRO A 702 3.51 -24.19 -29.00
C PRO A 702 4.04 -24.86 -30.28
N ALA A 703 4.18 -26.19 -30.28
CA ALA A 703 4.62 -26.97 -31.44
C ALA A 703 3.59 -27.02 -32.60
N ASP A 704 2.32 -26.69 -32.34
CA ASP A 704 1.26 -26.69 -33.35
C ASP A 704 1.33 -25.45 -34.26
N ILE A 705 1.87 -24.32 -33.76
CA ILE A 705 2.09 -23.10 -34.53
C ILE A 705 3.06 -23.37 -35.68
N LYS A 706 2.62 -23.11 -36.92
CA LYS A 706 3.45 -23.28 -38.13
C LYS A 706 3.92 -21.96 -38.72
N VAL A 707 3.23 -20.86 -38.44
CA VAL A 707 3.53 -19.53 -38.98
C VAL A 707 3.55 -18.47 -37.88
N VAL A 708 4.54 -17.59 -37.91
CA VAL A 708 4.59 -16.35 -37.14
C VAL A 708 4.52 -15.12 -38.06
N ALA A 709 3.90 -14.06 -37.58
CA ALA A 709 3.81 -12.76 -38.24
C ALA A 709 3.81 -11.62 -37.20
N ALA A 710 4.14 -10.39 -37.62
CA ALA A 710 4.00 -9.24 -36.73
C ALA A 710 3.69 -7.93 -37.46
N LEU A 711 3.02 -7.02 -36.75
CA LEU A 711 2.50 -5.74 -37.19
C LEU A 711 2.83 -4.67 -36.14
N GLY A 712 3.12 -3.45 -36.56
CA GLY A 712 3.51 -2.40 -35.62
C GLY A 712 4.31 -1.24 -36.16
N ASP A 713 4.97 -0.56 -35.22
CA ASP A 713 5.83 0.60 -35.44
C ASP A 713 7.34 0.23 -35.54
N SER A 714 8.22 1.18 -35.24
CA SER A 714 9.67 1.01 -35.31
C SER A 714 10.23 -0.06 -34.37
N LEU A 715 9.55 -0.36 -33.25
CA LEU A 715 9.98 -1.36 -32.28
C LEU A 715 9.77 -2.78 -32.81
N THR A 716 8.59 -3.05 -33.38
CA THR A 716 8.29 -4.32 -34.08
C THR A 716 9.10 -4.46 -35.38
N ALA A 717 9.49 -3.34 -36.01
CA ALA A 717 10.43 -3.33 -37.12
C ALA A 717 11.90 -3.56 -36.72
N GLY A 718 12.27 -3.50 -35.45
CA GLY A 718 13.66 -3.60 -34.98
C GLY A 718 14.56 -2.45 -35.44
N SER A 719 14.01 -1.25 -35.57
CA SER A 719 14.76 -0.05 -35.96
C SER A 719 15.84 0.24 -34.93
N GLY A 720 17.10 0.40 -35.38
CA GLY A 720 18.20 0.78 -34.51
C GLY A 720 18.70 -0.31 -33.53
N ALA A 721 18.07 -1.49 -33.46
CA ALA A 721 18.34 -2.47 -32.39
C ALA A 721 19.82 -2.91 -32.27
N LYS A 722 20.55 -3.02 -33.38
CA LYS A 722 22.01 -3.32 -33.39
C LYS A 722 22.88 -2.13 -33.83
N ALA A 723 22.33 -0.91 -33.87
CA ALA A 723 23.04 0.27 -34.35
C ALA A 723 24.20 0.66 -33.43
N LYS A 724 25.41 0.81 -33.99
CA LYS A 724 26.61 1.22 -33.24
C LYS A 724 26.89 2.72 -33.33
N ASN A 725 26.19 3.43 -34.22
CA ASN A 725 26.31 4.88 -34.44
C ASN A 725 25.05 5.42 -35.13
N LEU A 726 24.90 6.75 -35.20
CA LEU A 726 23.68 7.40 -35.71
C LEU A 726 23.37 7.10 -37.19
N LEU A 727 24.38 6.79 -38.02
CA LEU A 727 24.16 6.40 -39.43
C LEU A 727 23.46 5.04 -39.56
N GLU A 728 23.46 4.25 -38.49
CA GLU A 728 22.83 2.93 -38.42
C GLU A 728 21.45 2.93 -37.75
N LEU A 729 21.02 4.05 -37.17
CA LEU A 729 19.75 4.15 -36.45
C LEU A 729 18.55 3.83 -37.35
N ASN A 730 18.57 4.33 -38.59
CA ASN A 730 17.54 4.11 -39.60
C ASN A 730 17.56 2.69 -40.23
N LYS A 731 18.39 1.76 -39.72
CA LYS A 731 18.39 0.36 -40.17
C LYS A 731 17.37 -0.44 -39.37
N GLU A 732 16.41 -1.06 -40.08
CA GLU A 732 15.49 -2.03 -39.50
C GLU A 732 16.17 -3.40 -39.36
N TYR A 733 16.64 -3.75 -38.16
CA TYR A 733 17.25 -5.05 -37.85
C TYR A 733 16.19 -6.13 -37.62
N LYS A 734 15.30 -6.34 -38.60
CA LYS A 734 14.12 -7.22 -38.47
C LYS A 734 14.47 -8.63 -38.00
N GLY A 735 15.66 -9.15 -38.35
CA GLY A 735 16.15 -10.46 -37.92
C GLY A 735 16.34 -10.66 -36.41
N VAL A 736 16.43 -9.58 -35.63
CA VAL A 736 16.45 -9.60 -34.15
C VAL A 736 15.25 -8.90 -33.53
N SER A 737 14.16 -8.69 -34.29
CA SER A 737 12.91 -8.17 -33.73
C SER A 737 12.34 -9.14 -32.68
N TRP A 738 12.02 -8.65 -31.48
CA TRP A 738 11.63 -9.46 -30.32
C TRP A 738 10.47 -10.43 -30.62
N SER A 739 9.48 -9.98 -31.38
CA SER A 739 8.26 -10.73 -31.70
C SER A 739 8.33 -11.56 -32.99
N ILE A 740 9.29 -11.30 -33.89
CA ILE A 740 9.27 -11.86 -35.26
C ILE A 740 10.63 -12.12 -35.93
N GLY A 741 11.74 -11.71 -35.32
CA GLY A 741 13.08 -12.05 -35.80
C GLY A 741 13.41 -13.52 -35.61
N GLY A 742 14.33 -14.06 -36.41
CA GLY A 742 14.84 -15.41 -36.22
C GLY A 742 16.23 -15.62 -36.80
N ASP A 743 17.09 -14.60 -36.72
CA ASP A 743 18.54 -14.75 -36.91
C ASP A 743 19.13 -15.70 -35.85
N ALA A 744 20.19 -16.43 -36.25
CA ALA A 744 20.90 -17.39 -35.40
C ALA A 744 19.99 -18.44 -34.69
N SER A 745 20.46 -18.93 -33.54
CA SER A 745 19.78 -19.84 -32.63
C SER A 745 19.40 -19.13 -31.33
N LEU A 746 18.44 -19.69 -30.58
CA LEU A 746 18.04 -19.19 -29.24
C LEU A 746 19.22 -18.98 -28.28
N GLN A 747 20.25 -19.84 -28.36
CA GLN A 747 21.48 -19.74 -27.58
C GLN A 747 22.32 -18.47 -27.87
N THR A 748 21.96 -17.68 -28.89
CA THR A 748 22.71 -16.49 -29.36
C THR A 748 21.82 -15.26 -29.51
N VAL A 749 20.56 -15.44 -29.91
CA VAL A 749 19.60 -14.36 -30.13
C VAL A 749 18.25 -14.85 -29.60
N THR A 750 17.71 -14.20 -28.57
CA THR A 750 16.37 -14.53 -28.07
C THR A 750 15.31 -13.68 -28.76
N THR A 751 14.39 -14.35 -29.45
CA THR A 751 13.18 -13.80 -30.08
C THR A 751 12.08 -14.84 -29.94
N LEU A 752 10.80 -14.45 -30.00
CA LEU A 752 9.68 -15.38 -29.94
C LEU A 752 9.79 -16.51 -31.00
N PRO A 753 10.16 -16.27 -32.28
CA PRO A 753 10.39 -17.34 -33.24
C PRO A 753 11.60 -18.22 -32.93
N ASN A 754 12.63 -17.71 -32.25
CA ASN A 754 13.76 -18.54 -31.80
C ASN A 754 13.38 -19.45 -30.63
N ILE A 755 12.45 -19.03 -29.77
CA ILE A 755 11.84 -19.88 -28.73
C ILE A 755 10.92 -20.92 -29.37
N LEU A 756 9.98 -20.50 -30.23
CA LEU A 756 9.04 -21.40 -30.93
C LEU A 756 9.74 -22.44 -31.81
N LYS A 757 10.90 -22.13 -32.40
CA LYS A 757 11.72 -23.11 -33.16
C LYS A 757 12.22 -24.29 -32.32
N MET A 758 12.26 -24.18 -30.98
CA MET A 758 12.60 -25.31 -30.11
C MET A 758 11.46 -26.34 -30.03
N PHE A 759 10.21 -25.89 -30.18
CA PHE A 759 9.00 -26.73 -30.22
C PHE A 759 8.65 -27.16 -31.65
N ASN A 760 8.88 -26.29 -32.64
CA ASN A 760 8.66 -26.58 -34.05
C ASN A 760 9.81 -26.04 -34.93
N PRO A 761 10.83 -26.86 -35.25
CA PRO A 761 11.92 -26.48 -36.15
C PRO A 761 11.50 -26.07 -37.57
N THR A 762 10.25 -26.37 -37.99
CA THR A 762 9.72 -26.06 -39.33
C THR A 762 8.94 -24.73 -39.40
N LEU A 763 8.96 -23.93 -38.33
CA LEU A 763 8.29 -22.63 -38.22
C LEU A 763 8.61 -21.68 -39.39
N LYS A 764 7.60 -20.98 -39.90
CA LYS A 764 7.69 -20.08 -41.07
C LYS A 764 7.29 -18.64 -40.75
N GLY A 765 7.61 -17.71 -41.65
CA GLY A 765 7.17 -16.31 -41.58
C GLY A 765 8.07 -15.35 -40.80
N PHE A 766 9.04 -15.86 -40.04
CA PHE A 766 9.98 -15.04 -39.26
C PHE A 766 10.98 -14.27 -40.14
N SER A 767 11.34 -13.06 -39.72
CA SER A 767 12.30 -12.19 -40.39
C SER A 767 13.75 -12.66 -40.20
N LYS A 768 14.63 -12.30 -41.15
CA LYS A 768 16.08 -12.43 -41.02
C LYS A 768 16.79 -11.12 -41.39
N GLY A 769 18.01 -10.93 -40.91
CA GLY A 769 18.90 -9.85 -41.31
C GLY A 769 18.32 -8.44 -41.16
N GLN A 770 18.51 -7.62 -42.20
CA GLN A 770 18.24 -6.18 -42.19
C GLN A 770 17.35 -5.74 -43.36
N GLY A 771 16.44 -4.81 -43.09
CA GLY A 771 15.61 -4.12 -44.07
C GLY A 771 14.52 -4.99 -44.74
N SER A 772 13.99 -4.49 -45.84
CA SER A 772 12.78 -5.02 -46.48
C SER A 772 12.97 -6.37 -47.20
N ARG A 773 14.19 -6.70 -47.66
CA ARG A 773 14.46 -7.89 -48.50
C ARG A 773 14.25 -9.22 -47.78
N GLN A 774 14.37 -9.26 -46.45
CA GLN A 774 14.25 -10.47 -45.64
C GLN A 774 13.19 -10.33 -44.53
N LYS A 775 12.22 -9.43 -44.71
CA LYS A 775 11.17 -9.15 -43.71
C LYS A 775 10.21 -10.31 -43.45
N ALA A 776 10.02 -11.20 -44.43
CA ALA A 776 9.00 -12.27 -44.40
C ALA A 776 7.61 -11.72 -44.02
N PHE A 777 7.02 -12.15 -42.90
CA PHE A 777 5.71 -11.70 -42.42
C PHE A 777 5.77 -10.60 -41.32
N ASN A 778 6.90 -9.91 -41.18
CA ASN A 778 6.97 -8.63 -40.49
C ASN A 778 6.45 -7.52 -41.42
N MET A 779 5.28 -6.96 -41.09
CA MET A 779 4.66 -5.83 -41.79
C MET A 779 4.83 -4.51 -41.05
N ALA A 780 5.52 -4.50 -39.91
CA ALA A 780 5.78 -3.29 -39.14
C ALA A 780 6.70 -2.31 -39.87
N VAL A 781 6.40 -1.02 -39.71
CA VAL A 781 7.01 0.11 -40.41
C VAL A 781 7.44 1.17 -39.39
N ALA A 782 8.69 1.64 -39.50
CA ALA A 782 9.18 2.69 -38.63
C ALA A 782 8.33 3.98 -38.73
N GLY A 783 7.83 4.45 -37.59
CA GLY A 783 6.99 5.66 -37.50
C GLY A 783 5.50 5.48 -37.83
N ALA A 784 5.02 4.25 -38.02
CA ALA A 784 3.59 3.98 -38.16
C ALA A 784 2.81 4.31 -36.88
N LYS A 785 1.59 4.80 -37.06
CA LYS A 785 0.56 4.99 -36.03
C LYS A 785 -0.43 3.82 -36.04
N THR A 786 -1.36 3.80 -35.08
CA THR A 786 -2.51 2.85 -35.11
C THR A 786 -3.33 2.94 -36.40
N SER A 787 -3.48 4.14 -36.98
CA SER A 787 -4.21 4.38 -38.23
C SER A 787 -3.74 3.54 -39.42
N GLU A 788 -2.48 3.09 -39.43
CA GLU A 788 -1.92 2.26 -40.50
C GLU A 788 -2.08 0.74 -40.26
N ILE A 789 -2.51 0.31 -39.07
CA ILE A 789 -2.67 -1.13 -38.75
C ILE A 789 -3.60 -1.85 -39.73
N PRO A 790 -4.79 -1.33 -40.11
CA PRO A 790 -5.62 -1.98 -41.13
C PRO A 790 -4.92 -2.19 -42.48
N MET A 791 -3.99 -1.31 -42.87
CA MET A 791 -3.18 -1.47 -44.09
C MET A 791 -2.10 -2.55 -43.91
N GLN A 792 -1.44 -2.60 -42.75
CA GLN A 792 -0.50 -3.68 -42.43
C GLN A 792 -1.19 -5.05 -42.36
N VAL A 793 -2.43 -5.11 -41.84
CA VAL A 793 -3.27 -6.30 -41.82
C VAL A 793 -3.59 -6.78 -43.24
N GLN A 794 -4.07 -5.89 -44.11
CA GLN A 794 -4.33 -6.22 -45.53
C GLN A 794 -3.06 -6.74 -46.23
N ALA A 795 -1.92 -6.07 -46.02
CA ALA A 795 -0.64 -6.49 -46.56
C ALA A 795 -0.19 -7.87 -46.05
N LEU A 796 -0.45 -8.18 -44.78
CA LEU A 796 -0.16 -9.50 -44.20
C LEU A 796 -1.10 -10.58 -44.76
N ILE A 797 -2.41 -10.35 -44.76
CA ILE A 797 -3.41 -11.30 -45.28
C ILE A 797 -3.07 -11.67 -46.72
N LYS A 798 -2.77 -10.67 -47.56
CA LYS A 798 -2.29 -10.89 -48.93
C LYS A 798 -0.99 -11.71 -48.97
N ALA A 799 0.03 -11.32 -48.21
CA ALA A 799 1.32 -11.99 -48.21
C ALA A 799 1.26 -13.46 -47.76
N ILE A 800 0.37 -13.82 -46.82
CA ILE A 800 0.16 -15.22 -46.43
C ILE A 800 -0.61 -15.97 -47.53
N LYS A 801 -1.69 -15.38 -48.08
CA LYS A 801 -2.48 -15.99 -49.19
C LYS A 801 -1.63 -16.25 -50.45
N GLU A 802 -0.63 -15.42 -50.72
CA GLU A 802 0.30 -15.56 -51.87
C GLU A 802 1.50 -16.49 -51.58
N ASN A 803 1.72 -16.92 -50.34
CA ASN A 803 2.89 -17.73 -49.97
C ASN A 803 2.65 -19.23 -50.16
N LYS A 804 3.28 -19.80 -51.20
CA LYS A 804 3.20 -21.22 -51.57
C LYS A 804 3.68 -22.21 -50.49
N GLU A 805 4.41 -21.76 -49.49
CA GLU A 805 4.88 -22.61 -48.39
C GLU A 805 3.90 -22.71 -47.21
N VAL A 806 2.84 -21.89 -47.19
CA VAL A 806 1.87 -21.82 -46.09
C VAL A 806 0.51 -22.33 -46.56
N ASN A 807 -0.09 -23.23 -45.81
CA ASN A 807 -1.48 -23.60 -46.01
C ASN A 807 -2.39 -22.58 -45.33
N PHE A 808 -2.86 -21.57 -46.09
CA PHE A 808 -3.69 -20.48 -45.56
C PHE A 808 -4.92 -20.97 -44.78
N GLU A 809 -5.50 -22.13 -45.13
CA GLU A 809 -6.66 -22.69 -44.43
C GLU A 809 -6.28 -23.53 -43.19
N LYS A 810 -5.22 -24.34 -43.27
CA LYS A 810 -4.95 -25.42 -42.30
C LYS A 810 -3.84 -25.15 -41.30
N ASP A 811 -2.85 -24.31 -41.63
CA ASP A 811 -1.73 -24.01 -40.75
C ASP A 811 -2.19 -23.10 -39.59
N TRP A 812 -1.67 -23.30 -38.39
CA TRP A 812 -1.86 -22.37 -37.28
C TRP A 812 -0.88 -21.20 -37.38
N LYS A 813 -1.42 -19.98 -37.30
CA LYS A 813 -0.67 -18.73 -37.34
C LYS A 813 -0.71 -18.06 -35.97
N LEU A 814 0.39 -17.41 -35.62
CA LEU A 814 0.50 -16.48 -34.50
C LEU A 814 0.89 -15.09 -35.04
N ALA A 815 0.03 -14.09 -34.84
CA ALA A 815 0.35 -12.70 -35.14
C ALA A 815 0.61 -11.94 -33.84
N THR A 816 1.63 -11.07 -33.83
CA THR A 816 1.88 -10.14 -32.70
C THR A 816 1.71 -8.69 -33.17
N ILE A 817 0.92 -7.91 -32.44
CA ILE A 817 0.69 -6.49 -32.67
C ILE A 817 1.28 -5.69 -31.50
N PHE A 818 2.15 -4.73 -31.82
CA PHE A 818 2.58 -3.66 -30.91
C PHE A 818 2.74 -2.37 -31.72
N VAL A 819 2.04 -1.32 -31.30
CA VAL A 819 1.95 -0.01 -31.96
C VAL A 819 1.48 1.01 -30.94
N GLY A 820 1.58 2.30 -31.25
CA GLY A 820 1.04 3.39 -30.44
C GLY A 820 2.10 4.41 -30.04
N VAL A 821 3.38 4.04 -30.14
CA VAL A 821 4.48 4.89 -29.67
C VAL A 821 4.47 6.20 -30.46
N LYS A 822 4.23 6.15 -31.78
CA LYS A 822 4.17 7.37 -32.60
C LYS A 822 2.86 8.14 -32.48
N ASP A 823 1.79 7.51 -32.00
CA ASP A 823 0.53 8.15 -31.64
C ASP A 823 0.76 9.03 -30.38
N LEU A 824 1.22 8.46 -29.25
CA LEU A 824 1.53 9.24 -28.03
C LEU A 824 2.60 10.31 -28.27
N CYS A 825 3.70 9.96 -28.94
CA CYS A 825 4.80 10.89 -29.24
C CYS A 825 4.40 12.10 -30.11
N ASN A 826 3.19 12.10 -30.69
CA ASN A 826 2.60 13.18 -31.47
C ASN A 826 1.26 13.70 -30.91
N TYR A 827 0.72 13.16 -29.81
CA TYR A 827 -0.64 13.46 -29.33
C TYR A 827 -0.90 14.97 -29.19
N CYS A 828 0.03 15.69 -28.57
CA CYS A 828 -0.01 17.16 -28.40
C CYS A 828 -0.06 17.99 -29.70
N THR A 829 0.08 17.37 -30.88
CA THR A 829 -0.07 18.04 -32.19
C THR A 829 -1.38 17.73 -32.92
N ASP A 830 -2.10 16.69 -32.51
CA ASP A 830 -3.29 16.20 -33.22
C ASP A 830 -4.19 15.36 -32.29
N GLN A 831 -4.58 15.94 -31.16
CA GLN A 831 -5.37 15.28 -30.11
C GLN A 831 -6.69 14.69 -30.63
N ASN A 832 -7.30 15.34 -31.63
CA ASN A 832 -8.56 14.90 -32.23
C ASN A 832 -8.40 13.56 -32.96
N ASN A 833 -7.45 13.45 -33.90
CA ASN A 833 -7.24 12.20 -34.63
C ASN A 833 -6.56 11.14 -33.74
N LEU A 834 -5.72 11.56 -32.79
CA LEU A 834 -4.97 10.69 -31.87
C LEU A 834 -5.67 10.45 -30.53
N SER A 835 -6.98 10.66 -30.46
CA SER A 835 -7.77 10.38 -29.26
C SER A 835 -7.75 8.87 -28.90
N PRO A 836 -7.85 8.49 -27.60
CA PRO A 836 -7.87 7.09 -27.17
C PRO A 836 -8.94 6.24 -27.88
N THR A 837 -10.11 6.83 -28.14
CA THR A 837 -11.22 6.20 -28.87
C THR A 837 -10.91 5.98 -30.37
N ASN A 838 -10.12 6.85 -31.02
CA ASN A 838 -9.67 6.59 -32.39
C ASN A 838 -8.58 5.51 -32.41
N TYR A 839 -7.65 5.56 -31.46
CA TYR A 839 -6.60 4.56 -31.25
C TYR A 839 -7.19 3.14 -31.11
N SER A 840 -8.21 2.96 -30.26
CA SER A 840 -8.92 1.68 -30.12
C SER A 840 -9.75 1.32 -31.36
N GLN A 841 -10.45 2.26 -32.00
CA GLN A 841 -11.17 2.01 -33.25
C GLN A 841 -10.24 1.54 -34.39
N HIS A 842 -9.03 2.09 -34.50
CA HIS A 842 -8.08 1.69 -35.53
C HIS A 842 -7.55 0.27 -35.31
N LEU A 843 -7.25 -0.09 -34.05
CA LEU A 843 -6.92 -1.46 -33.66
C LEU A 843 -8.08 -2.42 -33.91
N MET A 844 -9.30 -2.06 -33.50
CA MET A 844 -10.53 -2.83 -33.73
C MET A 844 -10.71 -3.13 -35.22
N ARG A 845 -10.60 -2.13 -36.10
CA ARG A 845 -10.71 -2.31 -37.57
C ARG A 845 -9.68 -3.29 -38.13
N GLY A 846 -8.46 -3.33 -37.58
CA GLY A 846 -7.44 -4.30 -37.96
C GLY A 846 -7.77 -5.72 -37.50
N LEU A 847 -8.14 -5.88 -36.22
CA LEU A 847 -8.54 -7.17 -35.63
C LEU A 847 -9.81 -7.73 -36.32
N ASP A 848 -10.74 -6.86 -36.70
CA ASP A 848 -11.94 -7.19 -37.48
C ASP A 848 -11.61 -7.90 -38.80
N MET A 849 -10.60 -7.41 -39.54
CA MET A 849 -10.18 -8.00 -40.80
C MET A 849 -9.53 -9.38 -40.60
N PHE A 850 -8.72 -9.53 -39.54
CA PHE A 850 -8.21 -10.85 -39.16
C PHE A 850 -9.34 -11.83 -38.78
N TYR A 851 -10.27 -11.41 -37.92
CA TYR A 851 -11.41 -12.23 -37.48
C TYR A 851 -12.29 -12.66 -38.66
N LYS A 852 -12.46 -11.79 -39.67
CA LYS A 852 -13.27 -12.08 -40.86
C LYS A 852 -12.54 -12.96 -41.87
N GLU A 853 -11.26 -12.70 -42.16
CA GLU A 853 -10.57 -13.31 -43.31
C GLU A 853 -9.58 -14.45 -43.00
N VAL A 854 -9.06 -14.57 -41.77
CA VAL A 854 -7.94 -15.50 -41.47
C VAL A 854 -8.38 -16.62 -40.53
N PRO A 855 -8.48 -17.87 -41.02
CA PRO A 855 -8.75 -19.01 -40.15
C PRO A 855 -7.50 -19.40 -39.35
N ARG A 856 -7.68 -20.11 -38.24
CA ARG A 856 -6.61 -20.68 -37.39
C ARG A 856 -5.56 -19.67 -36.96
N LEU A 857 -5.99 -18.57 -36.35
CA LEU A 857 -5.13 -17.44 -35.98
C LEU A 857 -5.28 -17.07 -34.50
N LEU A 858 -4.16 -17.14 -33.76
CA LEU A 858 -4.01 -16.49 -32.47
C LEU A 858 -3.35 -15.13 -32.65
N VAL A 859 -3.92 -14.08 -32.05
CA VAL A 859 -3.36 -12.71 -32.08
C VAL A 859 -2.93 -12.30 -30.69
N ASN A 860 -1.62 -12.12 -30.50
CA ASN A 860 -1.07 -11.39 -29.36
C ASN A 860 -1.21 -9.88 -29.62
N VAL A 861 -1.78 -9.14 -28.68
CA VAL A 861 -1.72 -7.68 -28.67
C VAL A 861 -1.01 -7.23 -27.41
N VAL A 862 0.00 -6.37 -27.56
CA VAL A 862 0.82 -5.89 -26.45
C VAL A 862 0.53 -4.41 -26.20
N PRO A 863 0.13 -4.03 -24.97
CA PRO A 863 -0.06 -2.63 -24.59
C PRO A 863 1.16 -1.76 -24.86
N ILE A 864 0.89 -0.48 -25.09
CA ILE A 864 1.91 0.55 -25.10
C ILE A 864 2.56 0.68 -23.71
N LEU A 865 3.88 0.79 -23.68
CA LEU A 865 4.66 1.02 -22.46
C LEU A 865 4.37 2.39 -21.82
N GLN A 866 4.60 2.52 -20.51
CA GLN A 866 4.63 3.82 -19.80
C GLN A 866 5.78 4.69 -20.34
N ILE A 867 5.43 5.60 -21.26
CA ILE A 867 6.38 6.28 -22.16
C ILE A 867 7.13 7.44 -21.51
N ASP A 868 6.60 7.99 -20.42
CA ASP A 868 7.23 9.05 -19.62
C ASP A 868 8.56 8.59 -19.02
N THR A 869 8.69 7.32 -18.65
CA THR A 869 9.93 6.71 -18.16
C THR A 869 11.12 6.91 -19.11
N LEU A 870 10.90 6.99 -20.44
CA LEU A 870 11.94 7.21 -21.44
C LEU A 870 12.66 8.55 -21.24
N LYS A 871 11.99 9.53 -20.62
CA LYS A 871 12.54 10.84 -20.24
C LYS A 871 13.73 10.72 -19.28
N SER A 872 13.80 9.66 -18.48
CA SER A 872 14.91 9.38 -17.57
C SER A 872 16.18 8.92 -18.30
N VAL A 873 16.05 8.34 -19.50
CA VAL A 873 17.18 7.79 -20.28
C VAL A 873 18.00 8.93 -20.86
N LYS A 874 19.12 9.26 -20.20
CA LYS A 874 20.00 10.38 -20.55
C LYS A 874 21.43 9.88 -20.82
N ARG A 875 22.05 10.39 -21.88
CA ARG A 875 23.45 10.18 -22.29
C ARG A 875 23.97 11.49 -22.89
N ASN A 876 25.21 11.86 -22.62
CA ASN A 876 25.84 13.04 -23.24
C ASN A 876 26.26 12.74 -24.70
N THR A 877 25.28 12.55 -25.59
CA THR A 877 25.48 12.20 -27.01
C THR A 877 24.42 12.87 -27.88
N LEU A 878 24.78 13.23 -29.12
CA LEU A 878 23.90 13.95 -30.05
C LEU A 878 22.56 13.22 -30.33
N GLY A 879 22.58 11.88 -30.39
CA GLY A 879 21.35 11.09 -30.56
C GLY A 879 20.39 11.29 -29.39
N CYS A 880 20.89 11.09 -28.17
CA CYS A 880 20.10 11.23 -26.95
C CYS A 880 19.62 12.67 -26.72
N SER A 881 20.49 13.67 -26.91
CA SER A 881 20.16 15.07 -26.61
C SER A 881 19.23 15.73 -27.64
N LEU A 882 19.16 15.21 -28.88
CA LEU A 882 18.41 15.83 -29.98
C LEU A 882 17.40 14.88 -30.65
N LEU A 883 17.78 13.65 -30.99
CA LEU A 883 16.89 12.72 -31.71
C LEU A 883 15.77 12.17 -30.82
N GLN A 884 16.03 11.93 -29.54
CA GLN A 884 15.01 11.58 -28.55
C GLN A 884 13.91 12.67 -28.49
N ARG A 885 14.34 13.93 -28.35
CA ARG A 885 13.49 15.13 -28.26
C ARG A 885 12.67 15.43 -29.51
N THR A 886 13.22 15.12 -30.70
CA THR A 886 12.50 15.29 -31.98
C THR A 886 11.59 14.11 -32.30
N SER A 887 11.95 12.90 -31.86
CA SER A 887 11.15 11.69 -32.09
C SER A 887 9.89 11.64 -31.22
N CYS A 888 9.99 12.06 -29.96
CA CYS A 888 8.92 11.99 -28.96
C CYS A 888 8.69 13.31 -28.21
N HIS A 889 8.55 14.40 -28.97
CA HIS A 889 8.52 15.75 -28.44
C HIS A 889 7.46 16.02 -27.35
N CYS A 890 6.24 15.46 -27.46
CA CYS A 890 5.17 15.65 -26.48
C CYS A 890 5.54 15.14 -25.07
N VAL A 891 6.41 14.13 -24.97
CA VAL A 891 6.76 13.45 -23.70
C VAL A 891 8.10 13.96 -23.17
N ILE A 892 9.09 14.07 -24.05
CA ILE A 892 10.47 14.33 -23.65
C ILE A 892 10.70 15.83 -23.35
N ASN A 893 10.05 16.74 -24.08
CA ASN A 893 10.35 18.18 -24.02
C ASN A 893 9.71 18.99 -22.87
N PRO A 894 8.49 18.68 -22.35
CA PRO A 894 7.95 19.39 -21.19
C PRO A 894 8.84 19.25 -19.95
N SER A 895 8.68 20.08 -18.93
CA SER A 895 9.48 19.91 -17.70
C SER A 895 9.03 18.68 -16.91
N GLU A 896 9.84 18.26 -15.92
CA GLU A 896 9.31 17.37 -14.87
C GLU A 896 8.13 18.07 -14.17
N ASN A 897 7.12 17.31 -13.76
CA ASN A 897 5.89 17.77 -13.09
C ASN A 897 5.09 18.86 -13.86
N SER A 898 5.26 18.98 -15.18
CA SER A 898 4.49 19.94 -15.99
C SER A 898 3.08 19.40 -16.30
N PRO A 899 2.06 20.27 -16.46
CA PRO A 899 0.70 19.85 -16.84
C PRO A 899 0.66 19.04 -18.14
N GLU A 900 1.50 19.38 -19.11
CA GLU A 900 1.60 18.69 -20.40
C GLU A 900 2.20 17.28 -20.25
N LEU A 901 3.13 17.08 -19.30
CA LEU A 901 3.67 15.74 -19.01
C LEU A 901 2.63 14.87 -18.25
N GLU A 902 1.88 15.46 -17.33
CA GLU A 902 0.79 14.74 -16.64
C GLU A 902 -0.37 14.42 -17.60
N GLU A 903 -0.71 15.31 -18.55
CA GLU A 903 -1.64 15.00 -19.65
C GLU A 903 -1.13 13.80 -20.46
N MET A 904 0.15 13.80 -20.87
CA MET A 904 0.71 12.68 -21.62
C MET A 904 0.70 11.35 -20.84
N LYS A 905 0.89 11.38 -19.51
CA LYS A 905 0.73 10.19 -18.65
C LYS A 905 -0.72 9.70 -18.62
N LEU A 906 -1.68 10.60 -18.46
CA LEU A 906 -3.12 10.24 -18.46
C LEU A 906 -3.53 9.61 -19.79
N ILE A 907 -3.16 10.22 -20.92
CA ILE A 907 -3.47 9.69 -22.26
C ILE A 907 -2.79 8.34 -22.52
N ASN A 908 -1.58 8.10 -21.97
CA ASN A 908 -0.93 6.78 -22.02
C ASN A 908 -1.76 5.71 -21.27
N LEU A 909 -2.32 6.06 -20.11
CA LEU A 909 -3.19 5.15 -19.32
C LEU A 909 -4.54 4.93 -20.02
N GLU A 910 -5.12 5.97 -20.64
CA GLU A 910 -6.35 5.86 -21.41
C GLU A 910 -6.17 4.96 -22.65
N TYR A 911 -5.04 5.05 -23.36
CA TYR A 911 -4.68 4.13 -24.45
C TYR A 911 -4.59 2.67 -23.97
N GLN A 912 -4.01 2.42 -22.79
CA GLN A 912 -3.94 1.07 -22.20
C GLN A 912 -5.34 0.57 -21.82
N ALA A 913 -6.15 1.41 -21.17
CA ALA A 913 -7.51 1.07 -20.73
C ALA A 913 -8.47 0.80 -21.89
N GLU A 914 -8.44 1.62 -22.95
CA GLU A 914 -9.22 1.42 -24.17
C GLU A 914 -8.84 0.13 -24.91
N MET A 915 -7.54 -0.20 -24.98
CA MET A 915 -7.07 -1.47 -25.56
C MET A 915 -7.51 -2.67 -24.72
N GLN A 916 -7.37 -2.60 -23.39
CA GLN A 916 -7.87 -3.62 -22.46
C GLN A 916 -9.39 -3.80 -22.61
N HIS A 917 -10.16 -2.72 -22.72
CA HIS A 917 -11.62 -2.77 -22.89
C HIS A 917 -12.02 -3.49 -24.19
N LEU A 918 -11.43 -3.09 -25.33
CA LEU A 918 -11.64 -3.69 -26.64
C LEU A 918 -11.40 -5.22 -26.65
N ILE A 919 -10.36 -5.69 -25.95
CA ILE A 919 -9.93 -7.09 -25.97
C ILE A 919 -10.59 -7.92 -24.85
N SER A 920 -11.11 -7.28 -23.80
CA SER A 920 -11.84 -7.98 -22.72
C SER A 920 -13.26 -8.37 -23.12
N GLY A 921 -13.88 -7.62 -24.05
CA GLY A 921 -15.23 -7.86 -24.54
C GLY A 921 -15.38 -9.17 -25.32
N ASP A 922 -16.60 -9.45 -25.76
CA ASP A 922 -16.95 -10.70 -26.47
C ASP A 922 -16.96 -10.55 -28.00
N HIS A 923 -16.48 -9.40 -28.53
CA HIS A 923 -16.50 -9.06 -29.96
C HIS A 923 -15.72 -10.04 -30.86
N PHE A 924 -14.69 -10.70 -30.30
CA PHE A 924 -13.90 -11.73 -30.97
C PHE A 924 -14.24 -13.17 -30.52
N GLU A 925 -15.18 -13.33 -29.58
CA GLU A 925 -15.56 -14.60 -28.96
C GLU A 925 -16.70 -15.27 -29.75
N GLY A 926 -16.40 -15.77 -30.95
CA GLY A 926 -17.39 -16.42 -31.82
C GLY A 926 -16.84 -17.44 -32.80
N LYS A 927 -15.57 -17.84 -32.66
CA LYS A 927 -14.89 -18.84 -33.49
C LYS A 927 -13.95 -19.69 -32.65
N GLU A 928 -14.06 -21.00 -32.75
CA GLU A 928 -13.06 -21.93 -32.17
C GLU A 928 -11.67 -21.72 -32.76
N ASP A 929 -11.55 -21.27 -34.01
CA ASP A 929 -10.27 -21.15 -34.71
C ASP A 929 -9.61 -19.75 -34.63
N PHE A 930 -10.11 -18.86 -33.77
CA PHE A 930 -9.59 -17.50 -33.62
C PHE A 930 -9.61 -17.02 -32.16
N ALA A 931 -8.56 -16.32 -31.73
CA ALA A 931 -8.59 -15.57 -30.46
C ALA A 931 -7.67 -14.33 -30.52
N VAL A 932 -8.06 -13.30 -29.78
CA VAL A 932 -7.19 -12.16 -29.43
C VAL A 932 -6.84 -12.26 -27.96
N VAL A 933 -5.55 -12.12 -27.62
CA VAL A 933 -5.07 -12.21 -26.24
C VAL A 933 -4.17 -11.01 -25.96
N LEU A 934 -4.54 -10.23 -24.92
CA LEU A 934 -3.68 -9.18 -24.40
C LEU A 934 -2.50 -9.81 -23.66
N GLN A 935 -1.30 -9.30 -23.91
CA GLN A 935 -0.06 -9.71 -23.23
C GLN A 935 0.51 -8.47 -22.51
N PRO A 936 0.07 -8.16 -21.27
CA PRO A 936 0.26 -6.87 -20.61
C PRO A 936 1.67 -6.59 -20.07
N PHE A 937 2.68 -7.39 -20.39
CA PHE A 937 4.04 -7.31 -19.81
C PHE A 937 4.79 -5.95 -20.00
N LEU A 938 4.23 -4.98 -20.73
CA LEU A 938 4.77 -3.62 -20.85
C LEU A 938 3.94 -2.55 -20.13
N GLU A 939 2.78 -2.86 -19.51
CA GLU A 939 1.91 -1.85 -18.90
C GLU A 939 2.65 -1.01 -17.85
N ASN A 940 3.29 -1.68 -16.89
CA ASN A 940 4.14 -1.07 -15.87
C ASN A 940 5.61 -1.25 -16.27
N PHE A 941 5.96 -0.67 -17.42
CA PHE A 941 7.32 -0.62 -17.91
C PHE A 941 8.19 0.26 -17.00
N PHE A 942 9.25 -0.32 -16.44
CA PHE A 942 10.30 0.41 -15.73
C PHE A 942 11.66 0.11 -16.38
N ILE A 943 12.65 0.93 -16.06
CA ILE A 943 14.01 0.80 -16.60
C ILE A 943 14.96 0.50 -15.43
N PRO A 944 15.81 -0.55 -15.52
CA PRO A 944 16.79 -0.84 -14.48
C PRO A 944 17.81 0.30 -14.31
N TYR A 945 18.42 0.39 -13.12
CA TYR A 945 19.51 1.32 -12.84
C TYR A 945 20.87 0.60 -12.84
N ILE A 946 21.91 1.31 -13.28
CA ILE A 946 23.32 0.92 -13.17
C ILE A 946 23.97 1.66 -12.00
N GLY A 947 23.82 1.11 -10.79
CA GLY A 947 24.39 1.69 -9.58
C GLY A 947 23.53 2.82 -9.01
N GLU A 948 24.06 4.05 -8.96
CA GLU A 948 23.44 5.15 -8.22
C GLU A 948 22.58 6.05 -9.11
N GLY A 949 21.35 5.63 -9.37
CA GLY A 949 20.32 6.43 -10.04
C GLY A 949 20.56 6.70 -11.53
N GLU A 950 21.71 6.32 -12.08
CA GLU A 950 21.93 6.27 -13.53
C GLU A 950 21.11 5.12 -14.13
N VAL A 951 20.26 5.43 -15.09
CA VAL A 951 19.44 4.45 -15.81
C VAL A 951 20.32 3.59 -16.70
N ASP A 952 20.07 2.27 -16.78
CA ASP A 952 20.79 1.33 -17.67
C ASP A 952 20.46 1.62 -19.14
N SER A 953 21.11 2.66 -19.65
CA SER A 953 20.96 3.12 -21.02
C SER A 953 21.35 2.06 -22.05
N SER A 954 22.04 0.97 -21.68
CA SER A 954 22.41 -0.10 -22.62
C SER A 954 21.22 -0.93 -23.11
N PHE A 955 20.05 -0.81 -22.47
CA PHE A 955 18.78 -1.26 -23.04
C PHE A 955 18.36 -0.47 -24.28
N PHE A 956 18.90 0.74 -24.50
CA PHE A 956 18.53 1.64 -25.59
C PHE A 956 19.63 1.81 -26.62
N SER A 957 19.20 2.03 -27.85
CA SER A 957 20.02 2.38 -29.00
C SER A 957 20.70 3.75 -28.83
N VAL A 958 21.44 4.15 -29.85
CA VAL A 958 22.25 5.38 -29.92
C VAL A 958 21.47 6.70 -29.80
N ASP A 959 20.14 6.63 -29.77
CA ASP A 959 19.22 7.76 -29.63
C ASP A 959 18.50 7.85 -28.27
N CYS A 960 18.75 6.93 -27.33
CA CYS A 960 18.02 6.82 -26.06
C CYS A 960 16.49 6.66 -26.21
N PHE A 961 16.01 6.13 -27.33
CA PHE A 961 14.58 6.00 -27.61
C PHE A 961 14.22 4.65 -28.21
N HIS A 962 14.91 4.21 -29.27
CA HIS A 962 14.71 2.87 -29.81
C HIS A 962 15.35 1.82 -28.90
N MET A 963 14.69 0.68 -28.74
CA MET A 963 15.20 -0.44 -27.95
C MET A 963 16.39 -1.12 -28.65
N SER A 964 17.35 -1.57 -27.85
CA SER A 964 18.52 -2.35 -28.30
C SER A 964 18.19 -3.84 -28.48
N GLU A 965 19.12 -4.59 -29.06
CA GLU A 965 19.11 -6.05 -29.10
C GLU A 965 19.00 -6.71 -27.70
N ARG A 966 19.53 -6.06 -26.66
CA ARG A 966 19.38 -6.50 -25.26
C ARG A 966 17.92 -6.39 -24.81
N ALA A 967 17.30 -5.23 -24.99
CA ALA A 967 15.88 -5.01 -24.67
C ALA A 967 14.97 -5.93 -25.49
N HIS A 968 15.28 -6.13 -26.76
CA HIS A 968 14.56 -7.06 -27.64
C HIS A 968 14.58 -8.50 -27.12
N ALA A 969 15.72 -8.98 -26.61
CA ALA A 969 15.80 -10.31 -26.00
C ALA A 969 14.89 -10.44 -24.77
N GLU A 970 14.92 -9.47 -23.86
CA GLU A 970 14.05 -9.48 -22.66
C GLU A 970 12.56 -9.36 -23.01
N MET A 971 12.20 -8.54 -23.99
CA MET A 971 10.81 -8.44 -24.48
C MET A 971 10.31 -9.75 -25.10
N ALA A 972 11.19 -10.51 -25.75
CA ALA A 972 10.83 -11.81 -26.34
C ALA A 972 10.59 -12.88 -25.27
N VAL A 973 11.43 -12.92 -24.23
CA VAL A 973 11.22 -13.78 -23.05
C VAL A 973 9.91 -13.42 -22.35
N ALA A 974 9.68 -12.12 -22.12
CA ALA A 974 8.47 -11.65 -21.45
C ALA A 974 7.21 -12.01 -22.23
N LEU A 975 7.14 -11.73 -23.54
CA LEU A 975 6.00 -12.14 -24.37
C LEU A 975 5.74 -13.65 -24.32
N TRP A 976 6.80 -14.46 -24.39
CA TRP A 976 6.68 -15.92 -24.31
C TRP A 976 6.14 -16.40 -22.96
N ASN A 977 6.70 -15.91 -21.85
CA ASN A 977 6.24 -16.28 -20.51
C ASN A 977 4.77 -15.84 -20.31
N ASN A 978 4.41 -14.65 -20.78
CA ASN A 978 3.07 -14.09 -20.68
C ASN A 978 2.04 -14.89 -21.50
N MET A 979 2.43 -15.49 -22.64
CA MET A 979 1.60 -16.46 -23.37
C MET A 979 1.32 -17.76 -22.58
N LEU A 980 2.19 -18.12 -21.62
CA LEU A 980 2.04 -19.28 -20.74
C LEU A 980 1.37 -18.96 -19.39
N GLU A 981 0.85 -17.73 -19.21
CA GLU A 981 0.14 -17.29 -18.02
C GLU A 981 -1.38 -17.16 -18.28
N PRO A 982 -2.26 -17.66 -17.38
CA PRO A 982 -3.71 -17.52 -17.53
C PRO A 982 -4.17 -16.06 -17.68
N VAL A 983 -5.17 -15.82 -18.53
CA VAL A 983 -5.83 -14.51 -18.65
C VAL A 983 -6.41 -14.11 -17.29
N GLY A 984 -6.16 -12.85 -16.88
CA GLY A 984 -6.47 -12.37 -15.52
C GLY A 984 -5.43 -12.72 -14.46
N ARG A 985 -4.36 -13.48 -14.79
CA ARG A 985 -3.19 -13.75 -13.94
C ARG A 985 -1.85 -13.47 -14.65
N LYS A 986 -1.89 -12.86 -15.83
CA LYS A 986 -0.72 -12.44 -16.60
C LYS A 986 0.10 -11.38 -15.85
N GLN A 987 1.42 -11.50 -15.88
CA GLN A 987 2.33 -10.48 -15.38
C GLN A 987 2.24 -9.22 -16.28
N ASN A 988 2.15 -8.04 -15.66
CA ASN A 988 1.97 -6.77 -16.37
C ASN A 988 3.15 -5.79 -16.23
N TYR A 989 4.35 -6.36 -16.12
CA TYR A 989 5.64 -5.66 -16.15
C TYR A 989 6.71 -6.60 -16.72
N ASN A 990 7.84 -6.04 -17.19
CA ASN A 990 8.99 -6.81 -17.64
C ASN A 990 10.18 -6.58 -16.70
N ASN A 991 10.77 -7.66 -16.19
CA ASN A 991 12.02 -7.59 -15.45
C ASN A 991 13.18 -7.55 -16.46
N PHE A 992 13.69 -6.35 -16.75
CA PHE A 992 14.86 -6.13 -17.63
C PHE A 992 16.21 -6.45 -16.95
N THR A 993 16.34 -7.53 -16.17
CA THR A 993 17.64 -8.07 -15.72
C THR A 993 18.14 -9.11 -16.72
N TYR A 994 19.39 -9.09 -17.20
CA TYR A 994 19.84 -10.16 -18.13
C TYR A 994 20.05 -11.48 -17.39
N ASP A 995 19.17 -12.45 -17.64
CA ASP A 995 19.37 -13.85 -17.25
C ASP A 995 18.99 -14.80 -18.40
N ARG A 996 19.77 -15.86 -18.56
CA ARG A 996 19.59 -16.87 -19.59
C ARG A 996 18.57 -17.95 -19.22
N SER A 997 18.22 -18.12 -17.94
CA SER A 997 17.33 -19.18 -17.44
C SER A 997 15.83 -18.87 -17.51
N LYS A 998 15.45 -17.59 -17.67
CA LYS A 998 14.07 -17.07 -17.56
C LYS A 998 12.95 -17.71 -18.41
N ILE A 999 13.26 -18.58 -19.38
CA ILE A 999 12.23 -19.10 -20.30
C ILE A 999 11.36 -20.13 -19.56
N ASN A 1000 10.11 -19.75 -19.31
CA ASN A 1000 9.12 -20.65 -18.73
C ASN A 1000 8.75 -21.76 -19.72
N CYS A 1001 8.34 -22.91 -19.19
CA CYS A 1001 7.95 -24.08 -19.97
C CYS A 1001 6.46 -24.39 -19.79
N PRO A 1002 5.76 -24.87 -20.83
CA PRO A 1002 4.44 -25.47 -20.66
C PRO A 1002 4.48 -26.62 -19.65
N SER A 1003 3.37 -26.85 -18.96
CA SER A 1003 3.26 -27.91 -17.94
C SER A 1003 2.40 -29.07 -18.46
N GLU A 1004 2.59 -30.29 -17.97
CA GLU A 1004 1.75 -31.43 -18.37
C GLU A 1004 0.25 -31.19 -18.11
N ALA A 1005 -0.07 -30.47 -17.03
CA ALA A 1005 -1.43 -30.07 -16.67
C ALA A 1005 -2.00 -28.95 -17.55
N ASN A 1006 -1.13 -28.07 -18.09
CA ASN A 1006 -1.50 -26.96 -18.97
C ASN A 1006 -0.43 -26.84 -20.09
N PRO A 1007 -0.52 -27.67 -21.15
CA PRO A 1007 0.44 -27.67 -22.26
C PRO A 1007 0.09 -26.66 -23.37
N PHE A 1008 -1.02 -25.92 -23.19
CA PHE A 1008 -1.59 -25.00 -24.17
C PHE A 1008 -1.17 -23.56 -23.91
N ILE A 1009 -1.21 -22.73 -24.96
CA ILE A 1009 -1.10 -21.28 -24.84
C ILE A 1009 -2.41 -20.74 -24.25
N PHE A 1010 -2.33 -19.79 -23.31
CA PHE A 1010 -3.50 -19.29 -22.60
C PHE A 1010 -4.28 -18.24 -23.39
N THR A 1011 -5.59 -18.41 -23.36
CA THR A 1011 -6.67 -17.64 -24.02
C THR A 1011 -7.79 -17.40 -23.00
N LYS A 1012 -8.79 -16.57 -23.33
CA LYS A 1012 -9.91 -16.25 -22.41
C LYS A 1012 -10.63 -17.52 -21.92
N ILE A 1013 -10.92 -18.47 -22.82
CA ILE A 1013 -11.69 -19.69 -22.50
C ILE A 1013 -10.89 -20.71 -21.68
N ASN A 1014 -9.67 -21.08 -22.11
CA ASN A 1014 -8.86 -22.09 -21.38
C ASN A 1014 -8.18 -21.57 -20.10
N SER A 1015 -8.40 -20.30 -19.73
CA SER A 1015 -7.99 -19.74 -18.43
C SER A 1015 -9.04 -19.92 -17.32
N LEU A 1016 -10.25 -20.37 -17.66
CA LEU A 1016 -11.34 -20.57 -16.70
C LEU A 1016 -11.17 -21.90 -15.95
N PRO A 1017 -11.51 -21.96 -14.64
CA PRO A 1017 -11.54 -23.23 -13.90
C PRO A 1017 -12.52 -24.22 -14.54
N SER A 1018 -12.06 -25.43 -14.82
CA SER A 1018 -12.95 -26.50 -15.28
C SER A 1018 -13.95 -26.87 -14.18
N PRO A 1019 -15.25 -27.07 -14.50
CA PRO A 1019 -16.22 -27.56 -13.52
C PRO A 1019 -15.79 -28.95 -13.03
N ALA A 1020 -15.99 -29.21 -11.73
CA ALA A 1020 -15.51 -30.44 -11.09
C ALA A 1020 -16.14 -31.70 -11.71
N VAL A 1021 -15.34 -32.48 -12.42
CA VAL A 1021 -15.75 -33.78 -12.96
C VAL A 1021 -15.74 -34.81 -11.84
N THR A 1022 -16.92 -35.32 -11.48
CA THR A 1022 -17.08 -36.38 -10.46
C THR A 1022 -16.52 -37.70 -10.98
N VAL A 1023 -15.24 -37.98 -10.74
CA VAL A 1023 -14.61 -39.25 -11.10
C VAL A 1023 -15.11 -40.36 -10.16
N PRO A 1024 -15.68 -41.47 -10.68
CA PRO A 1024 -16.07 -42.60 -9.84
C PRO A 1024 -14.83 -43.35 -9.31
N PRO A 1025 -14.88 -43.92 -8.08
CA PRO A 1025 -13.71 -44.53 -7.46
C PRO A 1025 -13.23 -45.80 -8.19
N PRO A 1026 -11.91 -46.02 -8.31
CA PRO A 1026 -11.35 -47.12 -9.09
C PRO A 1026 -11.57 -48.49 -8.42
N THR A 1027 -12.18 -49.41 -9.14
CA THR A 1027 -12.32 -50.81 -8.70
C THR A 1027 -10.97 -51.52 -8.77
N THR A 1028 -10.32 -51.69 -7.64
CA THR A 1028 -8.98 -52.30 -7.57
C THR A 1028 -9.10 -53.83 -7.49
N THR A 1029 -8.57 -54.54 -8.48
CA THR A 1029 -8.51 -56.02 -8.48
C THR A 1029 -7.08 -56.48 -8.15
N THR A 1030 -6.94 -57.51 -7.32
CA THR A 1030 -5.68 -57.95 -6.71
C THR A 1030 -4.81 -58.82 -7.64
N THR A 1031 -3.50 -58.57 -7.69
CA THR A 1031 -2.49 -59.66 -7.66
C THR A 1031 -1.05 -59.21 -7.30
N THR A 1032 -0.68 -59.49 -6.06
CA THR A 1032 0.61 -60.05 -5.59
C THR A 1032 1.93 -59.77 -6.35
N THR A 1033 2.89 -59.12 -5.68
CA THR A 1033 4.26 -59.67 -5.51
C THR A 1033 4.86 -59.19 -4.17
N SER A 1034 5.94 -59.79 -3.69
CA SER A 1034 6.27 -59.84 -2.25
C SER A 1034 7.74 -59.56 -1.90
N THR A 1035 7.98 -58.71 -0.89
CA THR A 1035 9.10 -58.86 0.07
C THR A 1035 8.87 -58.06 1.37
N THR A 1036 8.76 -58.78 2.49
CA THR A 1036 9.54 -58.66 3.75
C THR A 1036 10.42 -57.39 3.92
N THR A 1037 10.55 -56.73 5.09
CA THR A 1037 10.85 -57.29 6.43
C THR A 1037 10.61 -56.28 7.58
N THR A 1038 10.28 -56.77 8.80
CA THR A 1038 10.36 -56.13 10.16
C THR A 1038 10.04 -54.63 10.36
N SER A 1039 9.07 -54.13 11.15
CA SER A 1039 8.41 -54.49 12.43
C SER A 1039 9.01 -53.91 13.73
N THR A 1040 8.27 -53.00 14.40
CA THR A 1040 8.12 -52.93 15.88
C THR A 1040 6.89 -52.09 16.29
N THR A 1041 6.13 -52.62 17.25
CA THR A 1041 5.25 -52.02 18.29
C THR A 1041 5.17 -50.48 18.46
N SER A 1042 4.06 -49.84 18.88
CA SER A 1042 2.64 -50.20 19.15
C SER A 1042 1.86 -48.87 19.51
N THR A 1043 0.66 -48.73 20.13
CA THR A 1043 -0.27 -49.61 20.89
C THR A 1043 -1.69 -49.00 21.00
N ALA A 1044 -2.74 -49.86 20.94
CA ALA A 1044 -4.08 -49.72 21.56
C ALA A 1044 -5.05 -48.54 21.22
N VAL A 1045 -6.36 -48.83 21.34
CA VAL A 1045 -7.54 -47.99 21.05
C VAL A 1045 -8.62 -48.29 22.11
N PRO A 1046 -9.35 -47.31 22.67
CA PRO A 1046 -10.79 -47.23 22.38
C PRO A 1046 -11.39 -45.80 22.35
N THR A 1047 -12.29 -45.56 21.39
CA THR A 1047 -13.26 -44.44 21.40
C THR A 1047 -14.68 -44.99 21.26
N LEU A 1048 -15.63 -44.40 22.01
CA LEU A 1048 -17.07 -44.69 21.95
C LEU A 1048 -17.86 -43.36 21.92
N PRO A 1049 -19.15 -43.35 21.51
CA PRO A 1049 -19.63 -42.34 20.57
C PRO A 1049 -20.57 -41.28 21.14
N VAL A 1050 -20.76 -40.21 20.35
CA VAL A 1050 -21.73 -39.11 20.55
C VAL A 1050 -22.54 -38.96 19.22
N PRO A 1051 -23.85 -38.67 19.25
CA PRO A 1051 -24.75 -39.09 18.16
C PRO A 1051 -25.01 -38.06 17.04
N THR A 1052 -25.55 -38.56 15.93
CA THR A 1052 -25.99 -37.80 14.75
C THR A 1052 -27.29 -37.01 14.96
N LEU A 1053 -27.33 -35.76 14.49
CA LEU A 1053 -28.55 -34.99 14.25
C LEU A 1053 -28.88 -34.94 12.74
N PRO A 1054 -30.17 -34.81 12.33
CA PRO A 1054 -30.59 -34.95 10.95
C PRO A 1054 -30.49 -33.66 10.13
N VAL A 1055 -30.18 -33.79 8.83
CA VAL A 1055 -30.11 -32.67 7.87
C VAL A 1055 -31.50 -32.38 7.27
N PRO A 1056 -31.95 -31.11 7.17
CA PRO A 1056 -33.21 -30.75 6.51
C PRO A 1056 -33.20 -31.02 5.00
N ARG A 1057 -34.37 -31.34 4.42
CA ARG A 1057 -34.55 -31.46 2.96
C ARG A 1057 -34.88 -30.11 2.34
N CYS A 1058 -34.16 -29.72 1.29
CA CYS A 1058 -34.51 -28.57 0.46
C CYS A 1058 -35.75 -28.86 -0.41
N PRO A 1059 -36.58 -27.84 -0.73
CA PRO A 1059 -37.65 -27.95 -1.72
C PRO A 1059 -37.09 -28.03 -3.16
N PRO A 1060 -37.88 -28.51 -4.14
CA PRO A 1060 -37.42 -28.63 -5.53
C PRO A 1060 -37.17 -27.27 -6.20
N SER A 1061 -36.14 -27.21 -7.05
CA SER A 1061 -35.76 -26.01 -7.81
C SER A 1061 -36.83 -25.56 -8.80
N LEU A 1062 -37.15 -24.26 -8.82
CA LEU A 1062 -38.00 -23.68 -9.86
C LEU A 1062 -37.38 -23.85 -11.27
N PRO A 1063 -38.17 -24.23 -12.29
CA PRO A 1063 -37.68 -24.32 -13.66
C PRO A 1063 -37.18 -22.99 -14.22
N VAL A 1064 -36.05 -23.02 -14.93
CA VAL A 1064 -35.34 -21.85 -15.48
C VAL A 1064 -36.22 -20.98 -16.41
N TRP A 1065 -37.27 -21.53 -17.03
CA TRP A 1065 -38.17 -20.76 -17.89
C TRP A 1065 -39.03 -19.74 -17.13
N VAL A 1066 -39.28 -19.93 -15.83
CA VAL A 1066 -40.16 -19.05 -15.04
C VAL A 1066 -39.60 -17.61 -14.95
N PRO A 1067 -38.36 -17.36 -14.50
CA PRO A 1067 -37.80 -16.00 -14.50
C PRO A 1067 -37.66 -15.40 -15.91
N VAL A 1068 -37.46 -16.22 -16.95
CA VAL A 1068 -37.39 -15.75 -18.34
C VAL A 1068 -38.75 -15.22 -18.82
N VAL A 1069 -39.85 -15.95 -18.56
CA VAL A 1069 -41.21 -15.50 -18.89
C VAL A 1069 -41.59 -14.24 -18.12
N VAL A 1070 -41.25 -14.16 -16.82
CA VAL A 1070 -41.45 -12.94 -16.02
C VAL A 1070 -40.69 -11.75 -16.62
N GLY A 1071 -39.40 -11.92 -16.96
CA GLY A 1071 -38.58 -10.87 -17.57
C GLY A 1071 -39.14 -10.34 -18.89
N VAL A 1072 -39.62 -11.23 -19.77
CA VAL A 1072 -40.25 -10.84 -21.05
C VAL A 1072 -41.57 -10.08 -20.82
N ILE A 1073 -42.41 -10.52 -19.88
CA ILE A 1073 -43.67 -9.83 -19.55
C ILE A 1073 -43.39 -8.44 -18.96
N SER A 1074 -42.43 -8.32 -18.03
CA SER A 1074 -42.00 -7.04 -17.47
C SER A 1074 -41.43 -6.09 -18.51
N LEU A 1075 -40.65 -6.59 -19.48
CA LEU A 1075 -40.13 -5.78 -20.58
C LEU A 1075 -41.26 -5.22 -21.47
N LEU A 1076 -42.21 -6.07 -21.86
CA LEU A 1076 -43.37 -5.66 -22.67
C LEU A 1076 -44.25 -4.65 -21.93
N ALA A 1077 -44.48 -4.84 -20.63
CA ALA A 1077 -45.19 -3.87 -19.79
C ALA A 1077 -44.46 -2.52 -19.73
N GLY A 1078 -43.12 -2.53 -19.56
CA GLY A 1078 -42.29 -1.32 -19.56
C GLY A 1078 -42.36 -0.54 -20.87
N VAL A 1079 -42.26 -1.24 -22.02
CA VAL A 1079 -42.40 -0.62 -23.35
C VAL A 1079 -43.79 -0.01 -23.54
N PHE A 1080 -44.86 -0.68 -23.10
CA PHE A 1080 -46.22 -0.17 -23.20
C PHE A 1080 -46.43 1.10 -22.33
N VAL A 1081 -45.94 1.10 -21.09
CA VAL A 1081 -45.99 2.27 -20.20
C VAL A 1081 -45.18 3.44 -20.77
N ALA A 1082 -43.98 3.20 -21.29
CA ALA A 1082 -43.16 4.22 -21.93
C ALA A 1082 -43.87 4.85 -23.15
N TRP A 1083 -44.52 4.03 -23.99
CA TRP A 1083 -45.32 4.51 -25.13
C TRP A 1083 -46.52 5.37 -24.71
N LEU A 1084 -47.24 4.97 -23.65
CA LEU A 1084 -48.34 5.77 -23.10
C LEU A 1084 -47.86 7.13 -22.55
N ILE A 1085 -46.72 7.16 -21.85
CA ILE A 1085 -46.10 8.40 -21.35
C ILE A 1085 -45.71 9.31 -22.53
N PHE A 1086 -45.02 8.76 -23.54
CA PHE A 1086 -44.57 9.55 -24.71
C PHE A 1086 -45.76 10.13 -25.50
N SER A 1087 -46.80 9.33 -25.74
CA SER A 1087 -48.06 9.76 -26.36
C SER A 1087 -48.76 10.87 -25.56
N SER A 1088 -48.73 10.77 -24.22
CA SER A 1088 -49.29 11.79 -23.32
C SER A 1088 -48.51 13.10 -23.34
N CYS A 1089 -47.18 13.04 -23.38
CA CYS A 1089 -46.32 14.22 -23.47
C CYS A 1089 -46.45 14.94 -24.82
N VAL A 1090 -46.50 14.22 -25.94
CA VAL A 1090 -46.77 14.80 -27.27
C VAL A 1090 -48.16 15.46 -27.30
N ARG A 1091 -49.19 14.80 -26.76
CA ARG A 1091 -50.54 15.40 -26.63
C ARG A 1091 -50.60 16.63 -25.72
N ARG A 1092 -49.72 16.76 -24.72
CA ARG A 1092 -49.57 17.98 -23.92
C ARG A 1092 -48.87 19.09 -24.71
N LYS A 1093 -47.76 18.79 -25.40
CA LYS A 1093 -46.99 19.80 -26.16
C LYS A 1093 -47.84 20.48 -27.25
N ASN A 1094 -48.55 19.68 -28.04
CA ASN A 1094 -49.44 20.18 -29.11
C ASN A 1094 -50.67 20.95 -28.59
N LYS A 1095 -50.97 20.91 -27.27
CA LYS A 1095 -51.99 21.76 -26.63
C LYS A 1095 -51.43 23.10 -26.12
N VAL A 1096 -50.14 23.18 -25.82
CA VAL A 1096 -49.49 24.41 -25.36
C VAL A 1096 -49.21 25.34 -26.54
N GLU A 1097 -48.67 24.83 -27.64
CA GLU A 1097 -48.37 25.64 -28.84
C GLU A 1097 -49.64 26.32 -29.39
N LYS A 1098 -50.75 25.56 -29.51
CA LYS A 1098 -52.07 26.10 -29.91
C LYS A 1098 -52.72 27.08 -28.92
N ALA A 1099 -52.19 27.23 -27.71
CA ALA A 1099 -52.65 28.24 -26.75
C ALA A 1099 -51.87 29.56 -26.86
N VAL A 1100 -50.70 29.56 -27.51
CA VAL A 1100 -49.82 30.73 -27.66
C VAL A 1100 -50.12 31.51 -28.95
N GLU A 1101 -50.46 30.83 -30.05
CA GLU A 1101 -50.80 31.47 -31.34
C GLU A 1101 -52.06 32.39 -31.31
N LEU A 1102 -52.87 32.34 -30.24
CA LEU A 1102 -54.17 33.04 -30.16
C LEU A 1102 -54.16 34.34 -29.33
N LYS A 1103 -52.99 34.86 -28.94
CA LYS A 1103 -52.85 36.18 -28.27
C LYS A 1103 -51.61 36.94 -28.75
N GLY A 1104 -51.67 37.51 -29.97
CA GLY A 1104 -50.49 38.14 -30.58
C GLY A 1104 -50.72 39.30 -31.58
N THR A 1105 -51.91 39.88 -31.71
CA THR A 1105 -52.16 40.98 -32.67
C THR A 1105 -53.21 42.01 -32.20
N VAL A 1106 -52.80 43.04 -31.45
CA VAL A 1106 -53.52 44.33 -31.34
C VAL A 1106 -52.46 45.44 -31.15
N PHE A 1107 -52.30 46.28 -32.18
CA PHE A 1107 -51.42 47.47 -32.29
C PHE A 1107 -49.92 47.25 -32.00
#